data_AF-A0A7Z7KJJ9-F1
#
_entry.id   AF-A0A7Z7KJJ9-F1
#
_cell.length_a   1.000
_cell.length_b   1.000
_cell.length_c   1.000
_cell.angle_alpha   90.00
_cell.angle_beta   90.00
_cell.angle_gamma   90.00
#
_symmetry.space_group_name_H-M   'P 1'
#
loop_
_entity.id
_entity.type
_entity.pdbx_description
1 polymer ?
#
loop_
_entity_poly.entity_id
_entity_poly.type
_entity_poly.pdbx_seq_one_letter_code
_entity_poly.pdbx_strand_id
1 'polypeptide(L)'
;MAERDRPHILVPTPPASESFTPITTPVTSRGGGFSGSRSEHGKRLTQEFEAAWAPPVDEPETTGTYLTFASFPGLDLMFESLESRRPGAQPELVAVQQELTPAGEIANATVFIPEGQKEFFLKKLEQYVETAEVAEGKPKHAALIEGIASIRRATIRELWTDPADEYPTSPTESRWWELWLRALDGQEYARLTAYAQLHNLPVSDHYLGFGDRTVVLIRATSEQLAMTFRSIDDIAELRRPHEVASSLPGLSAFEQRDWVRELQSRVEHAGTDAPAVCLLDRGVQAGHPLLEDSLAADDLHAVEPSWRKDVAIHAHGTEMAGLALYGDLQAAVGAQHRIRLEHRLESVKLLPDTADNDPDVYGAVTARAVDQPEISAQNRARVFMLAITAPAAAPNPGHRVEDRPKQESGRPTAWSATLDALAFGRAIDDSAPKFTYLNRDEEPTPRLFVVSAGNIRDVRAEDNHLDRSDAEGVEDPAQSWNALAVGAYAEHDAMDHAPDVFAGYVPIAARGELSPTSRTSVSFDQKRWPFKPDVVAPGGNLARTPDGSGVDTPENLAILTTRLQHPGEGFFTTTRDTSAATAQVSAIAADILAAYPHLRPETVRALIVHSAEWTDAMQARITAARTKGAAVNLLRRYGMGVPSLERATRSATNALTLVDEAVIHPYERDGNSSSGKAREMNLHRLPWPIDELSALGETEVRLRVTLSYFVEPNPSSRGWTGRYVYPSHGLRFAMKRPEDNLDAFRQRVNKQARDEGEKPLALNTESGWLFGRDQQTSAGSLHTDIWLS
;
A
#
# COMPACT_ATOMS: atom_id res chain seq x y z
N MET A 1 16.19 -6.70 -3.28
CA MET A 1 17.27 -5.75 -2.90
C MET A 1 18.35 -6.56 -2.18
N ALA A 2 19.39 -5.94 -1.60
CA ALA A 2 20.14 -6.65 -0.57
C ALA A 2 19.32 -6.73 0.74
N GLU A 3 19.66 -7.69 1.58
CA GLU A 3 19.08 -7.89 2.91
C GLU A 3 19.29 -6.64 3.80
N ARG A 4 18.32 -6.33 4.67
CA ARG A 4 18.41 -5.23 5.63
C ARG A 4 18.85 -5.74 7.02
N ASP A 5 20.10 -6.16 7.11
CA ASP A 5 20.72 -6.61 8.36
C ASP A 5 21.19 -5.43 9.25
N ARG A 6 21.50 -4.27 8.65
CA ARG A 6 22.31 -3.21 9.26
C ARG A 6 21.50 -2.23 10.09
N PRO A 7 22.05 -1.69 11.20
CA PRO A 7 21.45 -0.55 11.89
C PRO A 7 21.50 0.71 11.00
N HIS A 8 20.63 1.68 11.27
CA HIS A 8 20.73 3.02 10.71
C HIS A 8 21.93 3.77 11.32
N ILE A 9 22.49 4.73 10.58
CA ILE A 9 23.54 5.61 11.13
C ILE A 9 22.87 6.83 11.77
N LEU A 10 22.88 6.85 13.11
CA LEU A 10 22.62 8.08 13.87
C LEU A 10 23.86 8.99 13.71
N VAL A 11 23.67 10.21 13.22
CA VAL A 11 24.75 11.16 12.95
C VAL A 11 25.28 11.71 14.30
N PRO A 12 26.55 11.45 14.67
CA PRO A 12 27.07 11.81 15.99
C PRO A 12 27.53 13.27 16.10
N THR A 13 27.53 14.01 14.99
CA THR A 13 28.04 15.38 14.89
C THR A 13 26.86 16.35 14.77
N PRO A 14 26.57 17.20 15.76
CA PRO A 14 25.47 18.15 15.67
C PRO A 14 25.70 19.17 14.54
N PRO A 15 24.62 19.70 13.93
CA PRO A 15 24.73 20.71 12.87
C PRO A 15 25.30 22.03 13.38
N ALA A 16 25.91 22.80 12.48
CA ALA A 16 26.36 24.16 12.77
C ALA A 16 25.18 25.14 12.65
N SER A 17 24.98 26.00 13.66
CA SER A 17 23.91 27.01 13.64
C SER A 17 24.38 28.33 13.00
N GLU A 18 23.60 28.90 12.08
CA GLU A 18 23.90 30.15 11.35
C GLU A 18 22.66 31.06 11.20
N SER A 19 22.81 32.39 11.12
CA SER A 19 21.67 33.33 11.02
C SER A 19 21.00 33.40 9.63
N PHE A 20 19.67 33.54 9.49
CA PHE A 20 18.89 33.13 8.28
C PHE A 20 17.91 34.13 7.56
N THR A 21 17.52 33.95 6.25
CA THR A 21 16.40 34.63 5.47
C THR A 21 16.12 34.03 4.00
N PRO A 22 14.86 33.92 3.41
CA PRO A 22 14.42 32.93 2.31
C PRO A 22 13.91 33.35 0.85
N ILE A 23 13.55 32.38 -0.08
CA ILE A 23 13.07 32.49 -1.55
C ILE A 23 12.29 31.22 -2.19
N THR A 24 11.70 31.23 -3.45
CA THR A 24 10.83 30.17 -4.18
C THR A 24 10.98 29.97 -5.77
N THR A 25 10.51 28.85 -6.48
CA THR A 25 10.39 28.59 -8.02
C THR A 25 9.94 27.14 -8.57
N PRO A 26 9.19 26.96 -9.73
CA PRO A 26 8.81 25.64 -10.42
C PRO A 26 8.75 25.48 -12.02
N VAL A 27 8.46 24.28 -12.66
CA VAL A 27 8.34 23.97 -14.18
C VAL A 27 7.55 22.65 -14.66
N THR A 28 7.25 22.40 -15.99
CA THR A 28 6.44 21.24 -16.62
C THR A 28 6.68 20.83 -18.15
N SER A 29 6.10 19.71 -18.75
CA SER A 29 6.25 19.23 -20.20
C SER A 29 5.23 18.18 -20.84
N ARG A 30 5.33 17.75 -22.17
CA ARG A 30 4.57 16.69 -23.00
C ARG A 30 5.30 16.34 -24.36
N GLY A 31 5.01 15.39 -25.33
CA GLY A 31 4.10 14.20 -25.59
C GLY A 31 3.94 13.78 -27.13
N GLY A 32 3.58 12.52 -27.55
CA GLY A 32 3.40 12.06 -29.01
C GLY A 32 2.90 10.58 -29.33
N GLY A 33 2.78 10.10 -30.61
CA GLY A 33 2.39 8.68 -31.06
C GLY A 33 2.10 8.37 -32.60
N PHE A 34 2.00 7.08 -33.08
CA PHE A 34 1.69 6.62 -34.51
C PHE A 34 1.19 5.12 -34.72
N SER A 35 1.07 4.53 -35.96
CA SER A 35 0.42 3.21 -36.34
C SER A 35 1.05 2.32 -37.50
N GLY A 36 0.37 1.28 -38.08
CA GLY A 36 0.93 0.12 -38.90
C GLY A 36 0.14 -0.51 -40.14
N SER A 37 0.39 -1.79 -40.56
CA SER A 37 -0.02 -2.45 -41.87
C SER A 37 -0.28 -4.02 -41.88
N ARG A 38 -0.45 -4.74 -43.04
CA ARG A 38 -1.17 -6.08 -43.18
C ARG A 38 -0.59 -7.39 -43.87
N SER A 39 -0.44 -7.55 -45.21
CA SER A 39 -1.38 -8.47 -45.97
C SER A 39 -1.07 -9.85 -46.69
N GLU A 40 0.14 -10.38 -46.94
CA GLU A 40 0.42 -11.53 -47.88
C GLU A 40 0.01 -12.95 -47.38
N HIS A 41 -1.29 -13.15 -47.23
CA HIS A 41 -1.83 -14.02 -46.18
C HIS A 41 -1.89 -15.53 -46.46
N GLY A 42 -2.42 -15.98 -47.61
CA GLY A 42 -2.64 -17.42 -47.85
C GLY A 42 -1.36 -18.25 -47.89
N LYS A 43 -0.27 -17.69 -48.44
CA LYS A 43 1.05 -18.33 -48.48
C LYS A 43 1.69 -18.41 -47.08
N ARG A 44 1.44 -17.43 -46.21
CA ARG A 44 1.85 -17.44 -44.80
C ARG A 44 1.18 -18.58 -44.03
N LEU A 45 -0.14 -18.77 -44.17
CA LEU A 45 -0.86 -19.84 -43.45
C LEU A 45 -0.34 -21.26 -43.77
N THR A 46 0.00 -21.54 -45.03
CA THR A 46 0.58 -22.84 -45.41
C THR A 46 1.93 -23.06 -44.74
N GLN A 47 2.79 -22.03 -44.70
CA GLN A 47 4.09 -22.09 -44.03
C GLN A 47 3.95 -22.26 -42.50
N GLU A 48 2.98 -21.58 -41.89
CA GLU A 48 2.66 -21.71 -40.46
C GLU A 48 2.18 -23.12 -40.10
N PHE A 49 1.32 -23.74 -40.91
CA PHE A 49 0.88 -25.13 -40.70
C PHE A 49 2.04 -26.14 -40.80
N GLU A 50 2.91 -26.00 -41.80
CA GLU A 50 4.06 -26.91 -41.94
C GLU A 50 5.09 -26.72 -40.81
N ALA A 51 5.37 -25.48 -40.42
CA ALA A 51 6.28 -25.17 -39.32
C ALA A 51 5.75 -25.69 -37.97
N ALA A 52 4.45 -25.55 -37.71
CA ALA A 52 3.82 -26.04 -36.48
C ALA A 52 3.75 -27.57 -36.39
N TRP A 53 3.75 -28.28 -37.53
CA TRP A 53 3.78 -29.75 -37.56
C TRP A 53 5.17 -30.33 -37.24
N ALA A 54 6.25 -29.62 -37.54
CA ALA A 54 7.60 -30.17 -37.39
C ALA A 54 7.91 -30.51 -35.91
N PRO A 55 8.44 -31.72 -35.62
CA PRO A 55 8.97 -31.99 -34.29
C PRO A 55 10.23 -31.12 -34.08
N PRO A 56 10.36 -30.43 -32.94
CA PRO A 56 11.63 -29.88 -32.48
C PRO A 56 12.72 -30.94 -32.47
N VAL A 57 13.95 -30.51 -32.73
CA VAL A 57 15.13 -31.35 -32.55
C VAL A 57 15.26 -31.66 -31.05
N ASP A 58 15.56 -32.91 -30.72
CA ASP A 58 15.74 -33.47 -29.37
C ASP A 58 14.46 -33.69 -28.51
N GLU A 59 13.27 -33.85 -29.12
CA GLU A 59 12.07 -34.42 -28.45
C GLU A 59 11.93 -35.96 -28.66
N PRO A 60 11.42 -36.73 -27.68
CA PRO A 60 11.11 -38.16 -27.83
C PRO A 60 9.81 -38.41 -28.62
N GLU A 61 9.60 -39.63 -29.12
CA GLU A 61 8.43 -40.01 -29.92
C GLU A 61 7.10 -39.84 -29.14
N THR A 62 6.19 -39.01 -29.65
CA THR A 62 4.85 -38.75 -29.12
C THR A 62 3.76 -39.24 -30.08
N THR A 63 2.61 -39.65 -29.56
CA THR A 63 1.54 -40.34 -30.32
C THR A 63 0.64 -39.41 -31.16
N GLY A 64 0.98 -38.14 -31.30
CA GLY A 64 0.24 -37.14 -32.10
C GLY A 64 0.54 -35.70 -31.69
N THR A 65 0.01 -34.74 -32.44
CA THR A 65 0.33 -33.30 -32.29
C THR A 65 -0.92 -32.45 -32.08
N TYR A 66 -0.85 -31.47 -31.17
CA TYR A 66 -1.89 -30.45 -30.95
C TYR A 66 -1.57 -29.18 -31.75
N LEU A 67 -2.50 -28.75 -32.63
CA LEU A 67 -2.41 -27.52 -33.42
C LEU A 67 -3.61 -26.60 -33.18
N THR A 68 -3.37 -25.29 -33.09
CA THR A 68 -4.39 -24.25 -32.93
C THR A 68 -4.52 -23.39 -34.19
N PHE A 69 -5.76 -23.17 -34.62
CA PHE A 69 -6.16 -22.28 -35.70
C PHE A 69 -6.86 -21.05 -35.09
N ALA A 70 -6.38 -19.84 -35.34
CA ALA A 70 -6.95 -18.59 -34.80
C ALA A 70 -7.60 -17.77 -35.92
N SER A 71 -8.72 -17.06 -35.67
CA SER A 71 -9.40 -16.22 -36.67
C SER A 71 -8.94 -14.76 -36.70
N PHE A 72 -9.39 -14.00 -37.72
CA PHE A 72 -9.28 -12.54 -37.71
C PHE A 72 -10.31 -11.90 -36.76
N PRO A 73 -9.99 -10.74 -36.14
CA PRO A 73 -10.95 -9.97 -35.36
C PRO A 73 -12.25 -9.68 -36.15
N GLY A 74 -13.38 -10.10 -35.59
CA GLY A 74 -14.71 -9.91 -36.17
C GLY A 74 -15.09 -10.91 -37.26
N LEU A 75 -14.42 -12.06 -37.36
CA LEU A 75 -14.75 -13.12 -38.32
C LEU A 75 -14.82 -14.51 -37.66
N ASP A 76 -15.92 -15.21 -37.91
CA ASP A 76 -16.20 -16.58 -37.45
C ASP A 76 -15.29 -17.63 -38.10
N LEU A 77 -15.02 -18.70 -37.35
CA LEU A 77 -14.19 -19.84 -37.79
C LEU A 77 -15.07 -21.08 -38.01
N MET A 78 -14.92 -21.77 -39.15
CA MET A 78 -15.78 -22.91 -39.54
C MET A 78 -15.41 -24.23 -38.82
N PHE A 79 -15.70 -24.31 -37.52
CA PHE A 79 -15.29 -25.41 -36.63
C PHE A 79 -15.66 -26.82 -37.13
N GLU A 80 -16.86 -27.01 -37.70
CA GLU A 80 -17.31 -28.32 -38.24
C GLU A 80 -16.40 -28.87 -39.35
N SER A 81 -15.58 -28.02 -39.98
CA SER A 81 -14.64 -28.42 -41.03
C SER A 81 -13.23 -28.79 -40.51
N LEU A 82 -13.01 -28.71 -39.19
CA LEU A 82 -11.76 -29.07 -38.51
C LEU A 82 -11.73 -30.53 -38.00
N GLU A 83 -12.87 -31.20 -37.85
CA GLU A 83 -12.97 -32.58 -37.36
C GLU A 83 -13.34 -33.61 -38.45
N SER A 84 -13.29 -34.91 -38.14
CA SER A 84 -13.70 -36.00 -39.05
C SER A 84 -14.38 -37.16 -38.31
N ARG A 85 -15.72 -37.25 -38.42
CA ARG A 85 -16.56 -38.27 -37.75
C ARG A 85 -16.54 -39.65 -38.44
N ARG A 86 -15.35 -40.15 -38.83
CA ARG A 86 -15.16 -41.46 -39.46
C ARG A 86 -14.58 -42.48 -38.45
N PRO A 87 -14.93 -43.78 -38.51
CA PRO A 87 -14.36 -44.77 -37.59
C PRO A 87 -12.84 -44.93 -37.76
N GLY A 88 -12.10 -44.84 -36.65
CA GLY A 88 -10.64 -44.95 -36.58
C GLY A 88 -10.01 -43.72 -35.91
N ALA A 89 -8.68 -43.69 -35.83
CA ALA A 89 -7.96 -42.50 -35.38
C ALA A 89 -8.12 -41.37 -36.43
N GLN A 90 -8.64 -40.22 -36.03
CA GLN A 90 -8.98 -39.08 -36.89
C GLN A 90 -8.61 -37.76 -36.18
N PRO A 91 -8.48 -36.63 -36.91
CA PRO A 91 -8.36 -35.31 -36.29
C PRO A 91 -9.60 -34.95 -35.45
N GLU A 92 -9.38 -34.51 -34.21
CA GLU A 92 -10.41 -34.25 -33.20
C GLU A 92 -10.26 -32.84 -32.62
N LEU A 93 -11.36 -32.10 -32.52
CA LEU A 93 -11.39 -30.74 -31.97
C LEU A 93 -11.44 -30.82 -30.43
N VAL A 94 -10.35 -30.45 -29.78
CA VAL A 94 -10.14 -30.63 -28.33
C VAL A 94 -10.65 -29.43 -27.52
N ALA A 95 -10.46 -28.22 -28.03
CA ALA A 95 -10.91 -27.00 -27.37
C ALA A 95 -11.24 -25.89 -28.39
N VAL A 96 -12.22 -25.05 -28.04
CA VAL A 96 -12.51 -23.79 -28.73
C VAL A 96 -12.59 -22.68 -27.67
N GLN A 97 -11.97 -21.54 -27.95
CA GLN A 97 -11.94 -20.36 -27.09
C GLN A 97 -12.32 -19.12 -27.92
N GLN A 98 -13.18 -18.25 -27.38
CA GLN A 98 -13.51 -16.95 -27.98
C GLN A 98 -12.77 -15.84 -27.20
N GLU A 99 -12.21 -14.88 -27.92
CA GLU A 99 -11.28 -13.87 -27.40
C GLU A 99 -11.63 -12.49 -27.96
N LEU A 100 -12.24 -11.63 -27.15
CA LEU A 100 -12.72 -10.31 -27.59
C LEU A 100 -11.56 -9.30 -27.66
N THR A 101 -11.06 -9.01 -28.85
CA THR A 101 -9.98 -8.01 -29.04
C THR A 101 -10.54 -6.62 -29.37
N PRO A 102 -9.76 -5.53 -29.17
CA PRO A 102 -10.16 -4.17 -29.57
C PRO A 102 -10.43 -3.96 -31.07
N ALA A 103 -10.10 -4.94 -31.92
CA ALA A 103 -10.39 -4.93 -33.35
C ALA A 103 -11.62 -5.79 -33.73
N GLY A 104 -12.20 -6.53 -32.78
CA GLY A 104 -13.25 -7.53 -32.99
C GLY A 104 -12.96 -8.86 -32.29
N GLU A 105 -13.95 -9.74 -32.26
CA GLU A 105 -13.84 -11.05 -31.63
C GLU A 105 -13.00 -12.03 -32.47
N ILE A 106 -12.07 -12.76 -31.83
CA ILE A 106 -11.28 -13.83 -32.43
C ILE A 106 -11.76 -15.17 -31.86
N ALA A 107 -11.86 -16.19 -32.70
CA ALA A 107 -11.97 -17.57 -32.27
C ALA A 107 -10.62 -18.30 -32.38
N ASN A 108 -10.23 -19.05 -31.35
CA ASN A 108 -9.10 -19.97 -31.34
C ASN A 108 -9.66 -21.41 -31.26
N ALA A 109 -9.27 -22.30 -32.18
CA ALA A 109 -9.71 -23.69 -32.23
C ALA A 109 -8.52 -24.64 -32.21
N THR A 110 -8.39 -25.47 -31.18
CA THR A 110 -7.27 -26.41 -30.97
C THR A 110 -7.70 -27.84 -31.29
N VAL A 111 -6.96 -28.47 -32.20
CA VAL A 111 -7.23 -29.80 -32.77
C VAL A 111 -6.07 -30.73 -32.42
N PHE A 112 -6.37 -31.90 -31.86
CA PHE A 112 -5.42 -33.00 -31.78
C PHE A 112 -5.44 -33.78 -33.09
N ILE A 113 -4.26 -34.01 -33.66
CA ILE A 113 -4.09 -34.71 -34.93
C ILE A 113 -3.22 -35.94 -34.66
N PRO A 114 -3.82 -37.15 -34.62
CA PRO A 114 -3.09 -38.39 -34.44
C PRO A 114 -2.04 -38.60 -35.53
N GLU A 115 -0.99 -39.34 -35.19
CA GLU A 115 0.05 -39.69 -36.15
C GLU A 115 -0.54 -40.40 -37.39
N GLY A 116 -0.04 -40.03 -38.57
CA GLY A 116 -0.56 -40.48 -39.86
C GLY A 116 -1.73 -39.65 -40.44
N GLN A 117 -2.35 -38.72 -39.69
CA GLN A 117 -3.48 -37.91 -40.20
C GLN A 117 -3.11 -36.51 -40.74
N LYS A 118 -1.81 -36.14 -40.77
CA LYS A 118 -1.29 -34.83 -41.26
C LYS A 118 -1.93 -34.38 -42.58
N GLU A 119 -2.08 -35.30 -43.53
CA GLU A 119 -2.53 -35.00 -44.90
C GLU A 119 -3.96 -34.43 -44.99
N PHE A 120 -4.77 -34.56 -43.94
CA PHE A 120 -6.16 -34.09 -43.91
C PHE A 120 -6.29 -32.56 -44.05
N PHE A 121 -5.34 -31.80 -43.49
CA PHE A 121 -5.35 -30.34 -43.52
C PHE A 121 -4.49 -29.74 -44.63
N LEU A 122 -3.31 -30.32 -44.89
CA LEU A 122 -2.40 -29.83 -45.93
C LEU A 122 -3.12 -29.75 -47.30
N LYS A 123 -3.85 -30.81 -47.65
CA LYS A 123 -4.66 -30.90 -48.88
C LYS A 123 -5.81 -29.89 -48.98
N LYS A 124 -6.22 -29.23 -47.88
CA LYS A 124 -7.19 -28.11 -47.90
C LYS A 124 -6.47 -26.78 -48.19
N LEU A 125 -5.33 -26.54 -47.54
CA LEU A 125 -4.51 -25.34 -47.72
C LEU A 125 -3.93 -25.24 -49.15
N GLU A 126 -3.40 -26.35 -49.67
CA GLU A 126 -2.90 -26.45 -51.06
C GLU A 126 -4.00 -26.07 -52.07
N GLN A 127 -5.17 -26.70 -51.98
CA GLN A 127 -6.29 -26.47 -52.90
C GLN A 127 -6.86 -25.04 -52.84
N TYR A 128 -6.72 -24.35 -51.71
CA TYR A 128 -7.05 -22.93 -51.58
C TYR A 128 -6.04 -22.05 -52.33
N VAL A 129 -4.73 -22.24 -52.10
CA VAL A 129 -3.67 -21.48 -52.77
C VAL A 129 -3.67 -21.72 -54.29
N GLU A 130 -3.91 -22.96 -54.74
CA GLU A 130 -4.11 -23.31 -56.16
C GLU A 130 -5.30 -22.61 -56.82
N THR A 131 -6.26 -22.10 -56.03
CA THR A 131 -7.47 -21.44 -56.55
C THR A 131 -7.61 -19.97 -56.12
N ALA A 132 -6.56 -19.38 -55.54
CA ALA A 132 -6.56 -18.01 -55.02
C ALA A 132 -6.55 -16.91 -56.10
N GLU A 133 -6.10 -17.20 -57.32
CA GLU A 133 -5.99 -16.24 -58.44
C GLU A 133 -6.91 -16.60 -59.63
N VAL A 134 -7.97 -17.37 -59.41
CA VAL A 134 -8.93 -17.75 -60.47
C VAL A 134 -9.87 -16.58 -60.78
N ALA A 135 -10.02 -16.25 -62.08
CA ALA A 135 -10.70 -15.04 -62.53
C ALA A 135 -12.22 -14.99 -62.24
N GLU A 136 -12.89 -16.15 -62.07
CA GLU A 136 -14.29 -16.23 -61.65
C GLU A 136 -14.48 -17.38 -60.65
N GLY A 137 -15.13 -17.08 -59.52
CA GLY A 137 -15.38 -18.01 -58.40
C GLY A 137 -14.78 -17.54 -57.07
N LYS A 138 -15.10 -18.24 -55.98
CA LYS A 138 -14.32 -18.17 -54.73
C LYS A 138 -13.29 -19.31 -54.69
N PRO A 139 -12.14 -19.15 -54.02
CA PRO A 139 -11.19 -20.24 -53.83
C PRO A 139 -11.82 -21.44 -53.09
N LYS A 140 -11.33 -22.65 -53.36
CA LYS A 140 -11.73 -23.86 -52.62
C LYS A 140 -11.37 -23.70 -51.15
N HIS A 141 -12.25 -24.14 -50.25
CA HIS A 141 -12.07 -24.02 -48.79
C HIS A 141 -11.93 -22.57 -48.27
N ALA A 142 -12.22 -21.55 -49.08
CA ALA A 142 -12.14 -20.13 -48.68
C ALA A 142 -12.93 -19.79 -47.41
N ALA A 143 -14.11 -20.40 -47.23
CA ALA A 143 -14.94 -20.20 -46.03
C ALA A 143 -14.29 -20.68 -44.72
N LEU A 144 -13.26 -21.55 -44.80
CA LEU A 144 -12.39 -21.88 -43.67
C LEU A 144 -11.16 -20.98 -43.63
N ILE A 145 -10.48 -20.80 -44.77
CA ILE A 145 -9.10 -20.27 -44.79
C ILE A 145 -9.05 -18.73 -44.87
N GLU A 146 -10.04 -18.04 -45.45
CA GLU A 146 -10.15 -16.57 -45.38
C GLU A 146 -10.42 -16.07 -43.96
N GLY A 147 -10.97 -16.94 -43.09
CA GLY A 147 -11.26 -16.62 -41.68
C GLY A 147 -10.07 -16.83 -40.73
N ILE A 148 -9.13 -17.72 -41.04
CA ILE A 148 -7.99 -18.05 -40.17
C ILE A 148 -6.91 -16.96 -40.27
N ALA A 149 -6.63 -16.23 -39.19
CA ALA A 149 -5.52 -15.29 -39.11
C ALA A 149 -4.15 -15.97 -38.95
N SER A 150 -4.04 -17.09 -38.22
CA SER A 150 -2.77 -17.84 -38.03
C SER A 150 -2.95 -19.29 -37.58
N ILE A 151 -1.88 -20.08 -37.70
CA ILE A 151 -1.80 -21.49 -37.28
C ILE A 151 -0.54 -21.70 -36.39
N ARG A 152 -0.66 -22.44 -35.27
CA ARG A 152 0.46 -22.69 -34.33
C ARG A 152 0.37 -24.04 -33.61
N ARG A 153 1.46 -24.48 -32.97
CA ARG A 153 1.51 -25.63 -32.04
C ARG A 153 1.18 -25.16 -30.61
N ALA A 154 0.67 -26.09 -29.79
CA ALA A 154 0.16 -25.84 -28.44
C ALA A 154 1.28 -25.69 -27.36
N THR A 155 0.93 -25.32 -26.11
CA THR A 155 1.83 -24.67 -25.12
C THR A 155 1.52 -24.97 -23.64
N ILE A 156 2.40 -24.51 -22.72
CA ILE A 156 2.22 -24.64 -21.25
C ILE A 156 0.86 -24.16 -20.71
N ARG A 157 0.16 -23.28 -21.44
CA ARG A 157 -1.19 -22.78 -21.11
C ARG A 157 -2.22 -23.90 -20.98
N GLU A 158 -1.99 -25.07 -21.56
CA GLU A 158 -2.88 -26.24 -21.43
C GLU A 158 -2.75 -27.01 -20.10
N LEU A 159 -1.82 -26.65 -19.20
CA LEU A 159 -1.75 -27.18 -17.82
C LEU A 159 -2.43 -26.28 -16.78
N TRP A 160 -3.04 -25.17 -17.22
CA TRP A 160 -3.82 -24.28 -16.37
C TRP A 160 -5.17 -24.93 -16.05
N THR A 161 -5.49 -25.13 -14.77
CA THR A 161 -6.73 -25.81 -14.36
C THR A 161 -7.84 -24.85 -13.90
N ASP A 162 -7.53 -23.56 -13.79
CA ASP A 162 -8.49 -22.48 -13.46
C ASP A 162 -9.07 -21.89 -14.78
N PRO A 163 -10.00 -20.91 -14.75
CA PRO A 163 -10.62 -20.35 -15.96
C PRO A 163 -9.59 -19.78 -16.96
N ALA A 164 -9.79 -20.05 -18.25
CA ALA A 164 -8.78 -19.79 -19.30
C ALA A 164 -8.50 -18.29 -19.56
N ASP A 165 -9.40 -17.41 -19.12
CA ASP A 165 -9.32 -15.95 -19.10
C ASP A 165 -8.56 -15.40 -17.88
N GLU A 166 -8.41 -16.18 -16.80
CA GLU A 166 -7.52 -15.85 -15.67
C GLU A 166 -6.05 -16.17 -15.95
N TYR A 167 -5.75 -16.99 -16.97
CA TYR A 167 -4.38 -17.29 -17.36
C TYR A 167 -3.62 -16.02 -17.81
N PRO A 168 -2.42 -15.73 -17.26
CA PRO A 168 -1.67 -14.51 -17.57
C PRO A 168 -1.47 -14.25 -19.07
N THR A 169 -2.02 -13.13 -19.53
CA THR A 169 -2.04 -12.72 -20.95
C THR A 169 -0.70 -12.21 -21.47
N SER A 170 0.21 -11.82 -20.58
CA SER A 170 1.59 -11.44 -20.91
C SER A 170 2.56 -12.58 -20.57
N PRO A 171 3.30 -13.13 -21.55
CA PRO A 171 4.17 -14.29 -21.34
C PRO A 171 5.45 -13.95 -20.52
N THR A 172 5.74 -12.65 -20.38
CA THR A 172 6.89 -12.07 -19.66
C THR A 172 6.50 -11.41 -18.32
N GLU A 173 5.22 -11.45 -17.91
CA GLU A 173 4.78 -10.88 -16.64
C GLU A 173 5.04 -11.86 -15.48
N SER A 174 5.85 -11.43 -14.49
CA SER A 174 6.27 -12.28 -13.37
C SER A 174 5.26 -12.23 -12.20
N ARG A 175 4.38 -13.23 -12.17
CA ARG A 175 3.32 -13.44 -11.16
C ARG A 175 3.66 -14.58 -10.21
N TRP A 176 2.95 -14.65 -9.08
CA TRP A 176 2.93 -15.82 -8.22
C TRP A 176 1.98 -16.88 -8.80
N TRP A 177 2.43 -18.13 -8.79
CA TRP A 177 1.69 -19.30 -9.24
C TRP A 177 1.72 -20.37 -8.16
N GLU A 178 0.67 -21.18 -8.12
CA GLU A 178 0.58 -22.37 -7.30
C GLU A 178 0.92 -23.59 -8.15
N LEU A 179 2.10 -24.18 -7.92
CA LEU A 179 2.58 -25.37 -8.62
C LEU A 179 2.20 -26.61 -7.82
N TRP A 180 1.39 -27.47 -8.43
CA TRP A 180 1.03 -28.77 -7.90
C TRP A 180 2.01 -29.81 -8.43
N LEU A 181 2.95 -30.23 -7.58
CA LEU A 181 3.94 -31.27 -7.88
C LEU A 181 3.41 -32.65 -7.50
N ARG A 182 3.78 -33.69 -8.28
CA ARG A 182 3.54 -35.10 -7.99
C ARG A 182 4.58 -35.59 -6.98
N ALA A 183 4.15 -35.97 -5.78
CA ALA A 183 5.03 -36.52 -4.75
C ALA A 183 5.34 -38.00 -5.04
N LEU A 184 6.19 -38.24 -6.06
CA LEU A 184 6.54 -39.58 -6.56
C LEU A 184 7.58 -40.28 -5.67
N ASP A 185 8.51 -39.51 -5.10
CA ASP A 185 9.63 -40.00 -4.29
C ASP A 185 9.94 -39.11 -3.06
N GLY A 186 9.18 -38.03 -2.85
CA GLY A 186 9.38 -37.10 -1.73
C GLY A 186 10.61 -36.21 -1.88
N GLN A 187 11.08 -35.98 -3.12
CA GLN A 187 12.22 -35.11 -3.45
C GLN A 187 11.83 -33.98 -4.44
N GLU A 188 10.56 -33.88 -4.82
CA GLU A 188 10.04 -32.92 -5.80
C GLU A 188 10.26 -31.44 -5.38
N TYR A 189 10.07 -31.10 -4.10
CA TYR A 189 10.40 -29.76 -3.60
C TYR A 189 11.90 -29.45 -3.75
N ALA A 190 12.78 -30.40 -3.43
CA ALA A 190 14.23 -30.20 -3.56
C ALA A 190 14.66 -30.05 -5.02
N ARG A 191 14.03 -30.78 -5.96
CA ARG A 191 14.23 -30.60 -7.41
C ARG A 191 13.79 -29.22 -7.88
N LEU A 192 12.57 -28.78 -7.50
CA LEU A 192 12.06 -27.46 -7.87
C LEU A 192 12.93 -26.34 -7.29
N THR A 193 13.32 -26.40 -6.01
CA THR A 193 14.17 -25.39 -5.37
C THR A 193 15.56 -25.32 -6.00
N ALA A 194 16.19 -26.47 -6.32
CA ALA A 194 17.49 -26.48 -6.99
C ALA A 194 17.43 -25.87 -8.40
N TYR A 195 16.37 -26.15 -9.17
CA TYR A 195 16.14 -25.52 -10.47
C TYR A 195 15.87 -24.01 -10.33
N ALA A 196 15.01 -23.63 -9.40
CA ALA A 196 14.65 -22.23 -9.14
C ALA A 196 15.88 -21.39 -8.73
N GLN A 197 16.77 -21.94 -7.89
CA GLN A 197 18.05 -21.32 -7.54
C GLN A 197 18.97 -21.15 -8.76
N LEU A 198 19.08 -22.17 -9.63
CA LEU A 198 19.88 -22.10 -10.86
C LEU A 198 19.34 -21.03 -11.84
N HIS A 199 18.03 -20.83 -11.89
CA HIS A 199 17.34 -19.93 -12.81
C HIS A 199 16.88 -18.59 -12.20
N ASN A 200 17.25 -18.30 -10.95
CA ASN A 200 16.86 -17.10 -10.18
C ASN A 200 15.34 -16.86 -10.10
N LEU A 201 14.56 -17.92 -9.94
CA LEU A 201 13.11 -17.85 -9.72
C LEU A 201 12.83 -17.80 -8.21
N PRO A 202 12.14 -16.77 -7.68
CA PRO A 202 11.73 -16.75 -6.28
C PRO A 202 10.74 -17.88 -5.99
N VAL A 203 11.07 -18.75 -5.04
CA VAL A 203 10.18 -19.79 -4.48
C VAL A 203 9.87 -19.40 -3.04
N SER A 204 8.65 -19.70 -2.58
CA SER A 204 8.29 -19.56 -1.17
C SER A 204 9.02 -20.60 -0.32
N ASP A 205 9.69 -20.16 0.75
CA ASP A 205 10.30 -21.04 1.76
C ASP A 205 9.26 -21.92 2.50
N HIS A 206 7.98 -21.54 2.43
CA HIS A 206 6.85 -22.29 2.95
C HIS A 206 6.12 -23.02 1.80
N TYR A 207 5.89 -24.32 1.95
CA TYR A 207 5.17 -25.19 1.01
C TYR A 207 4.23 -26.15 1.76
N LEU A 208 3.25 -26.72 1.06
CA LEU A 208 2.19 -27.56 1.66
C LEU A 208 2.19 -28.98 1.05
N GLY A 209 2.11 -30.00 1.89
CA GLY A 209 2.04 -31.41 1.48
C GLY A 209 0.62 -31.98 1.60
N PHE A 210 0.09 -32.53 0.51
CA PHE A 210 -1.25 -33.12 0.40
C PHE A 210 -1.19 -34.53 -0.21
N GLY A 211 -0.76 -35.52 0.58
CA GLY A 211 -0.78 -36.93 0.15
C GLY A 211 0.23 -37.25 -0.96
N ASP A 212 -0.26 -37.44 -2.20
CA ASP A 212 0.58 -37.63 -3.40
C ASP A 212 0.83 -36.30 -4.17
N ARG A 213 0.52 -35.15 -3.55
CA ARG A 213 0.82 -33.81 -4.08
C ARG A 213 1.64 -32.97 -3.10
N THR A 214 2.52 -32.14 -3.65
CA THR A 214 3.24 -31.09 -2.94
C THR A 214 2.99 -29.76 -3.64
N VAL A 215 2.44 -28.79 -2.92
CA VAL A 215 2.01 -27.49 -3.43
C VAL A 215 3.01 -26.42 -3.04
N VAL A 216 3.54 -25.71 -4.04
CA VAL A 216 4.64 -24.74 -3.88
C VAL A 216 4.29 -23.43 -4.58
N LEU A 217 4.47 -22.30 -3.90
CA LEU A 217 4.35 -20.98 -4.53
C LEU A 217 5.67 -20.59 -5.19
N ILE A 218 5.62 -20.23 -6.48
CA ILE A 218 6.77 -19.71 -7.25
C ILE A 218 6.39 -18.39 -7.93
N ARG A 219 7.32 -17.44 -7.97
CA ARG A 219 7.18 -16.22 -8.77
C ARG A 219 7.90 -16.38 -10.09
N ALA A 220 7.15 -16.45 -11.18
CA ALA A 220 7.66 -16.76 -12.50
C ALA A 220 6.84 -16.08 -13.60
N THR A 221 7.44 -15.86 -14.76
CA THR A 221 6.70 -15.63 -16.01
C THR A 221 6.20 -16.97 -16.56
N SER A 222 5.19 -16.98 -17.42
CA SER A 222 4.76 -18.25 -18.05
C SER A 222 5.80 -18.81 -19.04
N GLU A 223 6.69 -17.98 -19.59
CA GLU A 223 7.91 -18.46 -20.28
C GLU A 223 8.86 -19.20 -19.34
N GLN A 224 9.07 -18.70 -18.11
CA GLN A 224 9.90 -19.36 -17.10
C GLN A 224 9.26 -20.68 -16.63
N LEU A 225 7.93 -20.73 -16.47
CA LEU A 225 7.23 -21.99 -16.20
C LEU A 225 7.28 -22.96 -17.39
N ALA A 226 7.20 -22.48 -18.63
CA ALA A 226 7.39 -23.31 -19.82
C ALA A 226 8.79 -23.94 -19.89
N MET A 227 9.82 -23.27 -19.35
CA MET A 227 11.16 -23.87 -19.19
C MET A 227 11.21 -24.84 -18.00
N THR A 228 10.57 -24.50 -16.88
CA THR A 228 10.49 -25.35 -15.67
C THR A 228 9.81 -26.68 -15.98
N PHE A 229 8.65 -26.66 -16.66
CA PHE A 229 7.91 -27.86 -17.08
C PHE A 229 8.71 -28.77 -18.02
N ARG A 230 9.51 -28.20 -18.93
CA ARG A 230 10.43 -28.97 -19.80
C ARG A 230 11.67 -29.50 -19.08
N SER A 231 11.84 -29.20 -17.79
CA SER A 231 13.00 -29.59 -16.98
C SER A 231 12.63 -30.43 -15.75
N ILE A 232 11.36 -30.45 -15.36
CA ILE A 232 10.85 -31.09 -14.14
C ILE A 232 9.52 -31.79 -14.47
N ASP A 233 9.59 -33.12 -14.59
CA ASP A 233 8.41 -33.97 -14.82
C ASP A 233 7.43 -33.97 -13.63
N ASP A 234 7.83 -33.47 -12.45
CA ASP A 234 6.97 -33.49 -11.26
C ASP A 234 5.71 -32.62 -11.40
N ILE A 235 5.67 -31.60 -12.28
CA ILE A 235 4.51 -30.70 -12.38
C ILE A 235 3.28 -31.46 -12.91
N ALA A 236 2.19 -31.44 -12.13
CA ALA A 236 0.88 -31.96 -12.53
C ALA A 236 -0.05 -30.85 -13.07
N GLU A 237 -0.17 -29.76 -12.32
CA GLU A 237 -1.18 -28.72 -12.54
C GLU A 237 -0.59 -27.33 -12.21
N LEU A 238 -1.07 -26.30 -12.92
CA LEU A 238 -0.79 -24.89 -12.62
C LEU A 238 -2.09 -24.20 -12.19
N ARG A 239 -2.03 -23.49 -11.06
CA ARG A 239 -3.13 -22.70 -10.52
C ARG A 239 -2.70 -21.31 -10.05
N ARG A 240 -3.70 -20.50 -9.76
CA ARG A 240 -3.58 -19.27 -8.97
C ARG A 240 -3.36 -19.60 -7.48
N PRO A 241 -2.58 -18.80 -6.72
CA PRO A 241 -2.44 -18.98 -5.27
C PRO A 241 -3.76 -18.72 -4.52
N HIS A 242 -4.18 -19.64 -3.64
CA HIS A 242 -5.37 -19.49 -2.79
C HIS A 242 -4.99 -19.25 -1.31
N GLU A 243 -5.63 -18.27 -0.63
CA GLU A 243 -5.27 -17.88 0.75
C GLU A 243 -6.17 -18.51 1.83
N VAL A 244 -5.61 -19.45 2.62
CA VAL A 244 -6.32 -20.22 3.67
C VAL A 244 -6.96 -19.34 4.76
N ALA A 245 -6.30 -18.24 5.14
CA ALA A 245 -6.70 -17.39 6.26
C ALA A 245 -8.07 -16.69 6.06
N SER A 246 -8.49 -16.50 4.81
CA SER A 246 -9.81 -15.95 4.43
C SER A 246 -11.01 -16.69 5.06
N SER A 247 -10.81 -17.96 5.46
CA SER A 247 -11.86 -18.82 6.05
C SER A 247 -11.96 -18.74 7.59
N LEU A 248 -10.94 -18.22 8.29
CA LEU A 248 -10.85 -18.28 9.76
C LEU A 248 -12.05 -17.70 10.52
N PRO A 249 -12.66 -16.55 10.13
CA PRO A 249 -13.83 -15.98 10.82
C PRO A 249 -15.07 -16.86 10.78
N GLY A 250 -15.20 -17.68 9.72
CA GLY A 250 -16.34 -18.58 9.46
C GLY A 250 -16.21 -19.98 10.04
N LEU A 251 -15.02 -20.38 10.53
CA LEU A 251 -14.85 -21.61 11.30
C LEU A 251 -15.64 -21.55 12.62
N SER A 252 -15.97 -22.72 13.20
CA SER A 252 -16.66 -22.73 14.50
C SER A 252 -15.76 -22.20 15.63
N ALA A 253 -16.39 -21.71 16.71
CA ALA A 253 -15.68 -21.28 17.92
C ALA A 253 -14.79 -22.38 18.54
N PHE A 254 -15.07 -23.67 18.27
CA PHE A 254 -14.21 -24.77 18.69
C PHE A 254 -12.90 -24.80 17.89
N GLU A 255 -12.99 -24.72 16.57
CA GLU A 255 -11.85 -24.77 15.64
C GLU A 255 -10.99 -23.51 15.74
N GLN A 256 -11.61 -22.32 15.78
CA GLN A 256 -10.90 -21.05 15.97
C GLN A 256 -10.07 -21.02 17.26
N ARG A 257 -10.53 -21.68 18.33
CA ARG A 257 -9.78 -21.76 19.59
C ARG A 257 -8.49 -22.57 19.45
N ASP A 258 -8.48 -23.59 18.61
CA ASP A 258 -7.28 -24.42 18.43
C ASP A 258 -6.26 -23.70 17.53
N TRP A 259 -6.69 -22.89 16.57
CA TRP A 259 -5.83 -21.89 15.89
C TRP A 259 -5.26 -20.84 16.86
N VAL A 260 -6.08 -20.30 17.77
CA VAL A 260 -5.61 -19.35 18.81
C VAL A 260 -4.54 -19.98 19.69
N ARG A 261 -4.73 -21.23 20.13
CA ARG A 261 -3.76 -21.97 20.96
C ARG A 261 -2.45 -22.27 20.23
N GLU A 262 -2.54 -22.59 18.94
CA GLU A 262 -1.37 -22.80 18.08
C GLU A 262 -0.54 -21.51 18.03
N LEU A 263 -1.17 -20.38 17.68
CA LEU A 263 -0.52 -19.07 17.66
C LEU A 263 0.05 -18.69 19.04
N GLN A 264 -0.72 -18.79 20.13
CA GLN A 264 -0.23 -18.56 21.50
C GLN A 264 1.02 -19.39 21.82
N SER A 265 1.09 -20.65 21.37
CA SER A 265 2.26 -21.53 21.62
C SER A 265 3.54 -21.12 20.88
N ARG A 266 3.42 -20.25 19.86
CA ARG A 266 4.52 -19.69 19.06
C ARG A 266 4.87 -18.25 19.40
N VAL A 267 4.06 -17.54 20.20
CA VAL A 267 4.28 -16.12 20.51
C VAL A 267 5.26 -15.95 21.68
N GLU A 268 6.26 -15.09 21.47
CA GLU A 268 7.15 -14.58 22.52
C GLU A 268 6.72 -13.13 22.84
N HIS A 269 6.12 -12.91 24.01
CA HIS A 269 5.54 -11.63 24.41
C HIS A 269 6.61 -10.61 24.85
N ALA A 270 6.34 -9.32 24.56
CA ALA A 270 7.18 -8.21 24.98
C ALA A 270 7.20 -8.05 26.52
N GLY A 271 8.37 -7.71 27.06
CA GLY A 271 8.56 -7.44 28.50
C GLY A 271 7.77 -6.22 28.99
N THR A 272 7.50 -6.14 30.29
CA THR A 272 6.63 -5.12 30.93
C THR A 272 7.00 -3.66 30.63
N ASP A 273 8.29 -3.44 30.39
CA ASP A 273 8.93 -2.13 30.22
C ASP A 273 9.09 -1.75 28.73
N ALA A 274 8.62 -2.62 27.82
CA ALA A 274 8.55 -2.34 26.39
C ALA A 274 7.61 -1.16 26.09
N PRO A 275 7.75 -0.49 24.93
CA PRO A 275 6.78 0.52 24.50
C PRO A 275 5.37 -0.08 24.36
N ALA A 276 4.35 0.77 24.43
CA ALA A 276 2.98 0.36 24.20
C ALA A 276 2.27 1.15 23.10
N VAL A 277 1.40 0.47 22.36
CA VAL A 277 0.30 1.13 21.63
C VAL A 277 -0.84 1.38 22.62
N CYS A 278 -1.16 2.64 22.85
CA CYS A 278 -2.21 3.08 23.75
C CYS A 278 -3.48 3.39 22.94
N LEU A 279 -4.47 2.49 22.98
CA LEU A 279 -5.70 2.59 22.20
C LEU A 279 -6.72 3.52 22.89
N LEU A 280 -6.99 4.67 22.26
CA LEU A 280 -8.01 5.63 22.68
C LEU A 280 -9.37 5.29 22.00
N ASP A 281 -10.09 4.31 22.56
CA ASP A 281 -11.26 3.69 21.91
C ASP A 281 -12.47 3.52 22.87
N ARG A 282 -13.47 2.69 22.51
CA ARG A 282 -14.63 2.33 23.35
C ARG A 282 -14.32 1.22 24.38
N GLY A 283 -13.05 0.84 24.53
CA GLY A 283 -12.54 -0.21 25.42
C GLY A 283 -12.15 -1.50 24.70
N VAL A 284 -11.31 -2.33 25.34
CA VAL A 284 -10.75 -3.58 24.80
C VAL A 284 -11.07 -4.76 25.72
N GLN A 285 -11.43 -5.92 25.17
CA GLN A 285 -11.54 -7.16 25.93
C GLN A 285 -10.15 -7.73 26.21
N ALA A 286 -9.50 -7.27 27.29
CA ALA A 286 -8.16 -7.74 27.66
C ALA A 286 -8.06 -9.26 27.88
N GLY A 287 -9.13 -9.89 28.39
CA GLY A 287 -9.23 -11.36 28.54
C GLY A 287 -9.46 -12.12 27.22
N HIS A 288 -9.19 -11.51 26.06
CA HIS A 288 -9.06 -12.22 24.80
C HIS A 288 -7.70 -12.97 24.78
N PRO A 289 -7.61 -14.28 24.45
CA PRO A 289 -6.36 -15.02 24.67
C PRO A 289 -5.15 -14.55 23.84
N LEU A 290 -5.37 -13.94 22.69
CA LEU A 290 -4.31 -13.28 21.90
C LEU A 290 -3.90 -11.89 22.43
N LEU A 291 -4.57 -11.37 23.47
CA LEU A 291 -4.29 -10.05 24.06
C LEU A 291 -3.88 -10.14 25.55
N GLU A 292 -4.31 -11.16 26.30
CA GLU A 292 -4.22 -11.20 27.76
C GLU A 292 -2.78 -11.10 28.32
N ASP A 293 -1.82 -11.77 27.70
CA ASP A 293 -0.40 -11.69 28.08
C ASP A 293 0.28 -10.38 27.61
N SER A 294 -0.38 -9.58 26.77
CA SER A 294 0.14 -8.33 26.18
C SER A 294 -0.57 -7.05 26.67
N LEU A 295 -1.70 -7.15 27.39
CA LEU A 295 -2.51 -6.04 27.91
C LEU A 295 -2.90 -6.29 29.38
N ALA A 296 -2.17 -5.71 30.35
CA ALA A 296 -2.42 -5.99 31.76
C ALA A 296 -3.65 -5.23 32.31
N ALA A 297 -4.21 -5.68 33.45
CA ALA A 297 -5.34 -5.02 34.10
C ALA A 297 -5.04 -3.59 34.61
N ASP A 298 -3.78 -3.28 34.86
CA ASP A 298 -3.30 -1.94 35.20
C ASP A 298 -3.10 -1.05 33.96
N ASP A 299 -2.86 -1.66 32.78
CA ASP A 299 -2.76 -1.01 31.47
C ASP A 299 -4.14 -0.65 30.86
N LEU A 300 -5.23 -0.89 31.61
CA LEU A 300 -6.61 -0.49 31.28
C LEU A 300 -6.98 0.81 32.01
N HIS A 301 -7.62 1.74 31.32
CA HIS A 301 -8.00 3.06 31.84
C HIS A 301 -9.37 3.50 31.29
N ALA A 302 -9.94 4.56 31.89
CA ALA A 302 -11.12 5.25 31.36
C ALA A 302 -11.04 6.75 31.68
N VAL A 303 -11.54 7.60 30.79
CA VAL A 303 -11.53 9.07 30.97
C VAL A 303 -12.44 9.55 32.12
N GLU A 304 -13.46 8.77 32.42
CA GLU A 304 -14.45 9.04 33.46
C GLU A 304 -14.39 7.92 34.50
N PRO A 305 -14.00 8.19 35.76
CA PRO A 305 -13.80 7.16 36.79
C PRO A 305 -15.02 6.30 37.13
N SER A 306 -16.24 6.74 36.78
CA SER A 306 -17.45 5.92 36.93
C SER A 306 -17.66 4.88 35.82
N TRP A 307 -16.87 4.89 34.74
CA TRP A 307 -16.96 3.89 33.66
C TRP A 307 -16.19 2.60 34.01
N ARG A 308 -16.70 1.46 33.53
CA ARG A 308 -16.02 0.17 33.65
C ARG A 308 -14.92 0.06 32.61
N LYS A 309 -13.67 0.33 33.03
CA LYS A 309 -12.44 0.18 32.22
C LYS A 309 -12.18 -1.27 31.78
N ASP A 310 -12.69 -2.22 32.57
CA ASP A 310 -12.55 -3.68 32.41
C ASP A 310 -13.68 -4.33 31.59
N VAL A 311 -14.60 -3.54 31.05
CA VAL A 311 -15.73 -4.03 30.25
C VAL A 311 -15.79 -3.31 28.91
N ALA A 312 -15.50 -4.04 27.84
CA ALA A 312 -15.77 -3.64 26.47
C ALA A 312 -17.19 -4.09 26.06
N ILE A 313 -18.00 -3.15 25.57
CA ILE A 313 -19.35 -3.42 25.02
C ILE A 313 -19.37 -3.27 23.48
N HIS A 314 -18.37 -2.59 22.92
CA HIS A 314 -18.21 -2.38 21.47
C HIS A 314 -17.03 -3.19 20.94
N ALA A 315 -17.20 -3.86 19.81
CA ALA A 315 -16.16 -4.73 19.25
C ALA A 315 -14.92 -3.97 18.72
N HIS A 316 -15.12 -2.76 18.17
CA HIS A 316 -14.10 -1.95 17.50
C HIS A 316 -12.76 -1.86 18.25
N GLY A 317 -12.74 -1.54 19.55
CA GLY A 317 -11.49 -1.48 20.30
C GLY A 317 -10.75 -2.83 20.37
N THR A 318 -11.48 -3.95 20.47
CA THR A 318 -10.91 -5.30 20.47
C THR A 318 -10.46 -5.73 19.07
N GLU A 319 -11.16 -5.31 18.02
CA GLU A 319 -10.71 -5.44 16.63
C GLU A 319 -9.44 -4.64 16.34
N MET A 320 -9.34 -3.44 16.90
CA MET A 320 -8.14 -2.60 16.77
C MET A 320 -6.97 -3.15 17.58
N ALA A 321 -7.21 -3.73 18.75
CA ALA A 321 -6.16 -4.31 19.60
C ALA A 321 -5.39 -5.46 18.94
N GLY A 322 -6.07 -6.33 18.18
CA GLY A 322 -5.41 -7.41 17.43
C GLY A 322 -4.42 -6.88 16.39
N LEU A 323 -4.87 -5.95 15.54
CA LEU A 323 -4.03 -5.31 14.52
C LEU A 323 -2.96 -4.37 15.11
N ALA A 324 -3.25 -3.74 16.26
CA ALA A 324 -2.30 -2.89 16.96
C ALA A 324 -1.18 -3.66 17.66
N LEU A 325 -1.34 -4.96 17.91
CA LEU A 325 -0.35 -5.84 18.54
C LEU A 325 0.44 -6.68 17.54
N TYR A 326 -0.25 -7.27 16.56
CA TYR A 326 0.34 -8.20 15.60
C TYR A 326 0.69 -7.55 14.25
N GLY A 327 0.22 -6.32 13.99
CA GLY A 327 0.20 -5.75 12.64
C GLY A 327 -0.74 -6.56 11.76
N ASP A 328 -0.18 -7.48 10.97
CA ASP A 328 -0.93 -8.45 10.18
C ASP A 328 -1.17 -9.74 10.99
N LEU A 329 -2.37 -9.86 11.57
CA LEU A 329 -2.79 -11.06 12.29
C LEU A 329 -2.96 -12.28 11.37
N GLN A 330 -3.24 -12.07 10.07
CA GLN A 330 -3.39 -13.15 9.09
C GLN A 330 -2.04 -13.78 8.75
N ALA A 331 -0.99 -12.97 8.54
CA ALA A 331 0.38 -13.48 8.49
C ALA A 331 0.81 -14.15 9.81
N ALA A 332 0.42 -13.61 10.96
CA ALA A 332 0.76 -14.20 12.26
C ALA A 332 0.16 -15.61 12.45
N VAL A 333 -1.12 -15.81 12.10
CA VAL A 333 -1.77 -17.14 12.13
C VAL A 333 -1.19 -18.06 11.06
N GLY A 334 -0.87 -17.56 9.86
CA GLY A 334 -0.32 -18.36 8.76
C GLY A 334 1.15 -18.78 8.90
N ALA A 335 1.95 -18.05 9.68
CA ALA A 335 3.36 -18.33 9.89
C ALA A 335 3.60 -19.61 10.70
N GLN A 336 4.61 -20.42 10.32
CA GLN A 336 5.02 -21.61 11.07
C GLN A 336 6.17 -21.37 12.07
N HIS A 337 6.75 -20.17 12.06
CA HIS A 337 7.85 -19.79 12.94
C HIS A 337 7.36 -19.10 14.23
N ARG A 338 8.27 -18.88 15.19
CA ARG A 338 7.98 -18.12 16.41
C ARG A 338 7.79 -16.64 16.10
N ILE A 339 6.78 -16.03 16.71
CA ILE A 339 6.44 -14.62 16.51
C ILE A 339 6.82 -13.87 17.78
N ARG A 340 7.79 -12.97 17.67
CA ARG A 340 8.22 -12.14 18.79
C ARG A 340 7.54 -10.78 18.69
N LEU A 341 6.82 -10.42 19.75
CA LEU A 341 6.23 -9.09 19.93
C LEU A 341 7.27 -8.20 20.62
N GLU A 342 7.58 -7.04 20.05
CA GLU A 342 8.56 -6.10 20.62
C GLU A 342 7.89 -4.99 21.47
N HIS A 343 6.56 -4.90 21.43
CA HIS A 343 5.75 -3.92 22.15
C HIS A 343 4.51 -4.55 22.84
N ARG A 344 3.82 -3.76 23.67
CA ARG A 344 2.62 -4.15 24.43
C ARG A 344 1.42 -3.27 24.09
N LEU A 345 0.26 -3.53 24.70
CA LEU A 345 -0.92 -2.66 24.59
C LEU A 345 -1.23 -1.95 25.90
N GLU A 346 -1.82 -0.76 25.77
CA GLU A 346 -2.63 -0.09 26.79
C GLU A 346 -3.98 0.28 26.18
N SER A 347 -5.02 0.46 26.98
CA SER A 347 -6.32 0.92 26.49
C SER A 347 -6.95 1.97 27.39
N VAL A 348 -7.46 3.04 26.78
CA VAL A 348 -8.19 4.10 27.47
C VAL A 348 -9.59 4.21 26.88
N LYS A 349 -10.60 3.95 27.70
CA LYS A 349 -12.01 4.12 27.33
C LYS A 349 -12.34 5.62 27.19
N LEU A 350 -12.43 6.07 25.95
CA LEU A 350 -12.60 7.46 25.50
C LEU A 350 -14.08 7.87 25.41
N LEU A 351 -14.95 6.92 25.06
CA LEU A 351 -16.40 7.10 24.90
C LEU A 351 -17.21 6.25 25.90
N PRO A 352 -18.41 6.72 26.31
CA PRO A 352 -19.32 5.92 27.12
C PRO A 352 -19.99 4.78 26.32
N ASP A 353 -20.53 3.79 27.02
CA ASP A 353 -21.04 2.55 26.41
C ASP A 353 -22.27 2.72 25.51
N THR A 354 -23.09 3.75 25.70
CA THR A 354 -24.38 3.92 24.99
C THR A 354 -24.62 5.32 24.42
N ALA A 355 -23.56 6.12 24.29
CA ALA A 355 -23.62 7.47 23.74
C ALA A 355 -22.27 7.85 23.12
N ASP A 356 -22.24 8.94 22.37
CA ASP A 356 -21.01 9.63 22.00
C ASP A 356 -20.80 10.84 22.92
N ASN A 357 -19.57 11.36 22.97
CA ASN A 357 -19.31 12.62 23.67
C ASN A 357 -19.82 13.81 22.85
N ASP A 358 -20.15 14.90 23.55
CA ASP A 358 -20.47 16.18 22.90
C ASP A 358 -19.26 16.65 22.05
N PRO A 359 -19.45 17.04 20.77
CA PRO A 359 -18.37 17.52 19.92
C PRO A 359 -17.49 18.61 20.56
N ASP A 360 -18.05 19.48 21.39
CA ASP A 360 -17.31 20.57 22.04
C ASP A 360 -16.32 20.09 23.12
N VAL A 361 -16.42 18.83 23.60
CA VAL A 361 -15.54 18.30 24.66
C VAL A 361 -14.45 17.34 24.19
N TYR A 362 -14.38 16.93 22.90
CA TYR A 362 -13.43 15.92 22.43
C TYR A 362 -11.95 16.23 22.74
N GLY A 363 -11.55 17.50 22.68
CA GLY A 363 -10.20 17.92 23.10
C GLY A 363 -9.94 17.63 24.58
N ALA A 364 -10.81 18.09 25.47
CA ALA A 364 -10.68 17.85 26.92
C ALA A 364 -10.79 16.36 27.30
N VAL A 365 -11.62 15.59 26.59
CA VAL A 365 -11.71 14.13 26.72
C VAL A 365 -10.37 13.48 26.32
N THR A 366 -9.80 13.85 25.17
CA THR A 366 -8.55 13.26 24.66
C THR A 366 -7.34 13.61 25.53
N ALA A 367 -7.25 14.84 26.04
CA ALA A 367 -6.21 15.23 26.98
C ALA A 367 -6.26 14.37 28.26
N ARG A 368 -7.44 14.26 28.90
CA ARG A 368 -7.62 13.38 30.07
C ARG A 368 -7.35 11.90 29.75
N ALA A 369 -7.61 11.45 28.52
CA ALA A 369 -7.31 10.09 28.09
C ALA A 369 -5.81 9.79 28.03
N VAL A 370 -5.02 10.74 27.54
CA VAL A 370 -3.54 10.68 27.50
C VAL A 370 -2.94 10.72 28.90
N ASP A 371 -3.56 11.48 29.81
CA ASP A 371 -3.12 11.66 31.20
C ASP A 371 -3.24 10.37 32.04
N GLN A 372 -4.28 9.53 31.85
CA GLN A 372 -4.47 8.31 32.65
C GLN A 372 -3.29 7.30 32.61
N PRO A 373 -2.78 6.87 31.45
CA PRO A 373 -1.62 5.98 31.39
C PRO A 373 -0.32 6.68 31.78
N GLU A 374 -0.18 8.00 31.52
CA GLU A 374 1.00 8.77 31.93
C GLU A 374 1.11 8.92 33.46
N ILE A 375 -0.01 9.10 34.17
CA ILE A 375 -0.07 9.00 35.64
C ILE A 375 0.28 7.59 36.13
N SER A 376 -0.19 6.56 35.42
CA SER A 376 -0.07 5.16 35.85
C SER A 376 1.34 4.58 35.64
N ALA A 377 2.01 4.95 34.55
CA ALA A 377 3.37 4.51 34.20
C ALA A 377 4.11 5.60 33.39
N GLN A 378 4.54 6.66 34.09
CA GLN A 378 5.15 7.88 33.53
C GLN A 378 6.28 7.65 32.51
N ASN A 379 7.15 6.66 32.75
CA ASN A 379 8.36 6.45 31.95
C ASN A 379 8.19 5.49 30.76
N ARG A 380 7.00 4.92 30.54
CA ARG A 380 6.76 4.00 29.41
C ARG A 380 6.62 4.80 28.11
N ALA A 381 7.39 4.42 27.09
CA ALA A 381 7.29 4.99 25.74
C ALA A 381 5.98 4.56 25.08
N ARG A 382 5.29 5.49 24.39
CA ARG A 382 3.92 5.29 23.90
C ARG A 382 3.71 5.76 22.46
N VAL A 383 2.84 5.03 21.78
CA VAL A 383 2.14 5.46 20.57
C VAL A 383 0.66 5.60 20.92
N PHE A 384 0.13 6.83 20.89
CA PHE A 384 -1.31 7.05 21.11
C PHE A 384 -2.07 6.81 19.81
N MET A 385 -2.82 5.70 19.76
CA MET A 385 -3.66 5.33 18.63
C MET A 385 -5.06 5.91 18.81
N LEU A 386 -5.54 6.67 17.83
CA LEU A 386 -6.89 7.22 17.80
C LEU A 386 -7.59 6.89 16.48
N ALA A 387 -8.35 5.79 16.47
CA ALA A 387 -9.16 5.39 15.32
C ALA A 387 -10.56 6.05 15.29
N ILE A 388 -10.97 6.71 16.38
CA ILE A 388 -12.25 7.44 16.48
C ILE A 388 -12.10 8.84 15.86
N THR A 389 -12.96 9.15 14.90
CA THR A 389 -13.03 10.44 14.18
C THR A 389 -14.44 11.03 14.18
N ALA A 390 -14.54 12.36 14.08
CA ALA A 390 -15.80 13.07 13.95
C ALA A 390 -15.99 13.62 12.51
N PRO A 391 -17.09 13.27 11.82
CA PRO A 391 -17.40 13.81 10.50
C PRO A 391 -17.67 15.32 10.56
N ALA A 392 -17.31 16.04 9.51
CA ALA A 392 -17.58 17.47 9.41
C ALA A 392 -19.08 17.76 9.51
N ALA A 393 -19.49 18.49 10.56
CA ALA A 393 -20.88 18.75 10.93
C ALA A 393 -21.80 19.02 9.73
N ALA A 394 -22.98 18.41 9.73
CA ALA A 394 -23.91 18.44 8.59
C ALA A 394 -24.26 19.89 8.18
N PRO A 395 -24.33 20.19 6.88
CA PRO A 395 -24.68 21.53 6.41
C PRO A 395 -26.14 21.86 6.78
N ASN A 396 -26.41 23.14 7.02
CA ASN A 396 -27.77 23.61 7.30
C ASN A 396 -28.73 23.27 6.14
N PRO A 397 -30.02 22.97 6.42
CA PRO A 397 -31.01 22.66 5.39
C PRO A 397 -31.03 23.72 4.26
N GLY A 398 -30.79 23.27 3.03
CA GLY A 398 -30.64 24.13 1.85
C GLY A 398 -29.21 24.35 1.36
N HIS A 399 -28.19 23.84 2.08
CA HIS A 399 -26.79 23.84 1.65
C HIS A 399 -26.26 22.41 1.47
N ARG A 400 -25.39 22.18 0.48
CA ARG A 400 -24.69 20.90 0.25
C ARG A 400 -23.30 20.93 0.90
N VAL A 401 -22.70 19.75 1.08
CA VAL A 401 -21.28 19.65 1.53
C VAL A 401 -20.35 20.24 0.46
N GLU A 402 -20.69 20.04 -0.81
CA GLU A 402 -20.00 20.58 -1.99
C GLU A 402 -19.96 22.11 -2.03
N ASP A 403 -20.93 22.79 -1.40
CA ASP A 403 -21.03 24.26 -1.38
C ASP A 403 -20.06 24.89 -0.36
N ARG A 404 -19.42 24.11 0.51
CA ARG A 404 -18.51 24.64 1.54
C ARG A 404 -17.26 25.27 0.89
N PRO A 405 -16.82 26.47 1.33
CA PRO A 405 -15.57 27.04 0.86
C PRO A 405 -14.38 26.13 1.19
N LYS A 406 -13.48 25.89 0.21
CA LYS A 406 -12.21 25.14 0.42
C LYS A 406 -11.28 25.68 1.52
N GLN A 407 -11.58 26.85 2.06
CA GLN A 407 -10.88 27.46 3.19
C GLN A 407 -11.34 26.90 4.56
N GLU A 408 -12.47 26.20 4.61
CA GLU A 408 -12.99 25.51 5.79
C GLU A 408 -12.46 24.08 5.89
N SER A 409 -12.43 23.33 4.79
CA SER A 409 -11.82 22.00 4.72
C SER A 409 -10.33 22.06 5.07
N GLY A 410 -9.91 21.28 6.07
CA GLY A 410 -8.53 21.26 6.57
C GLY A 410 -8.18 22.35 7.60
N ARG A 411 -9.14 23.20 7.98
CA ARG A 411 -8.95 24.16 9.08
C ARG A 411 -8.85 23.42 10.43
N PRO A 412 -7.90 23.79 11.30
CA PRO A 412 -7.83 23.25 12.65
C PRO A 412 -9.09 23.52 13.48
N THR A 413 -9.51 22.51 14.25
CA THR A 413 -10.62 22.56 15.21
C THR A 413 -10.09 22.73 16.64
N ALA A 414 -10.97 22.65 17.65
CA ALA A 414 -10.53 22.48 19.03
C ALA A 414 -9.81 21.13 19.24
N TRP A 415 -10.33 20.03 18.68
CA TRP A 415 -9.79 18.70 18.88
C TRP A 415 -8.44 18.51 18.19
N SER A 416 -8.31 18.89 16.91
CA SER A 416 -7.04 18.82 16.18
C SER A 416 -5.97 19.72 16.80
N ALA A 417 -6.36 20.87 17.38
CA ALA A 417 -5.44 21.76 18.09
C ALA A 417 -5.06 21.25 19.49
N THR A 418 -5.90 20.44 20.13
CA THR A 418 -5.51 19.67 21.31
C THR A 418 -4.48 18.61 20.95
N LEU A 419 -4.70 17.81 19.90
CA LEU A 419 -3.70 16.83 19.43
C LEU A 419 -2.37 17.51 19.09
N ASP A 420 -2.39 18.63 18.37
CA ASP A 420 -1.16 19.38 18.07
C ASP A 420 -0.45 19.86 19.34
N ALA A 421 -1.18 20.28 20.37
CA ALA A 421 -0.61 20.76 21.63
C ALA A 421 -0.05 19.61 22.49
N LEU A 422 -0.74 18.47 22.55
CA LEU A 422 -0.31 17.26 23.26
C LEU A 422 0.91 16.63 22.57
N ALA A 423 0.93 16.62 21.23
CA ALA A 423 2.03 16.11 20.43
C ALA A 423 3.29 16.98 20.59
N PHE A 424 3.15 18.30 20.49
CA PHE A 424 4.23 19.25 20.84
C PHE A 424 4.71 19.10 22.29
N GLY A 425 3.84 18.61 23.17
CA GLY A 425 4.21 18.14 24.50
C GLY A 425 3.72 18.98 25.66
N ARG A 426 2.71 19.85 25.48
CA ARG A 426 2.14 20.61 26.60
C ARG A 426 1.73 19.68 27.75
N ALA A 427 1.98 20.13 28.98
CA ALA A 427 1.52 19.47 30.19
C ALA A 427 -0.01 19.61 30.34
N ILE A 428 -0.62 18.71 31.11
CA ILE A 428 -2.07 18.56 31.26
C ILE A 428 -2.42 18.90 32.71
N ASP A 429 -3.35 19.85 32.90
CA ASP A 429 -3.91 20.19 34.21
C ASP A 429 -5.43 19.97 34.17
N ASP A 430 -5.91 18.88 34.75
CA ASP A 430 -7.33 18.60 34.97
C ASP A 430 -7.75 18.76 36.44
N SER A 431 -6.97 19.49 37.24
CA SER A 431 -7.26 19.67 38.68
C SER A 431 -8.55 20.47 38.95
N ALA A 432 -9.04 21.20 37.94
CA ALA A 432 -10.26 22.00 37.99
C ALA A 432 -11.46 21.22 37.40
N PRO A 433 -12.52 20.92 38.17
CA PRO A 433 -13.65 20.13 37.67
C PRO A 433 -14.31 20.73 36.42
N LYS A 434 -14.34 19.94 35.34
CA LYS A 434 -14.81 20.31 33.98
C LYS A 434 -13.94 21.35 33.24
N PHE A 435 -12.68 21.56 33.64
CA PHE A 435 -11.79 22.50 33.00
C PHE A 435 -10.37 21.92 32.85
N THR A 436 -10.17 21.15 31.78
CA THR A 436 -8.84 20.67 31.39
C THR A 436 -8.05 21.79 30.71
N TYR A 437 -6.90 22.15 31.28
CA TYR A 437 -5.97 23.13 30.74
C TYR A 437 -4.72 22.45 30.14
N LEU A 438 -4.15 23.06 29.10
CA LEU A 438 -2.89 22.60 28.49
C LEU A 438 -1.81 23.65 28.73
N ASN A 439 -0.95 23.39 29.72
CA ASN A 439 0.01 24.38 30.20
C ASN A 439 1.12 24.66 29.18
N ARG A 440 1.60 25.91 29.17
CA ARG A 440 2.69 26.42 28.31
C ARG A 440 3.97 26.73 29.08
N ASP A 441 3.88 26.86 30.41
CA ASP A 441 4.98 27.31 31.26
C ASP A 441 5.80 26.14 31.84
N GLU A 442 5.42 24.90 31.51
CA GLU A 442 6.13 23.65 31.84
C GLU A 442 6.98 23.14 30.65
N GLU A 443 7.97 22.29 30.95
CA GLU A 443 8.85 21.70 29.93
C GLU A 443 8.05 20.73 29.03
N PRO A 444 8.11 20.86 27.68
CA PRO A 444 7.31 20.00 26.82
C PRO A 444 7.78 18.54 26.82
N THR A 445 6.83 17.62 26.95
CA THR A 445 7.02 16.16 26.81
C THR A 445 6.35 15.69 25.52
N PRO A 446 7.06 15.61 24.37
CA PRO A 446 6.44 15.32 23.08
C PRO A 446 5.78 13.93 23.02
N ARG A 447 4.72 13.80 22.23
CA ARG A 447 3.90 12.57 22.14
C ARG A 447 3.64 12.17 20.69
N LEU A 448 3.77 10.88 20.38
CA LEU A 448 3.41 10.36 19.06
C LEU A 448 1.93 9.97 19.02
N PHE A 449 1.18 10.59 18.12
CA PHE A 449 -0.20 10.23 17.80
C PHE A 449 -0.29 9.63 16.40
N VAL A 450 -1.03 8.53 16.27
CA VAL A 450 -1.37 7.88 15.00
C VAL A 450 -2.90 7.84 14.90
N VAL A 451 -3.45 8.45 13.84
CA VAL A 451 -4.86 8.84 13.75
C VAL A 451 -5.48 8.36 12.44
N SER A 452 -6.72 7.87 12.47
CA SER A 452 -7.43 7.44 11.26
C SER A 452 -7.86 8.65 10.41
N ALA A 453 -7.72 8.56 9.08
CA ALA A 453 -8.13 9.63 8.17
C ALA A 453 -9.67 9.86 8.11
N GLY A 454 -10.45 8.93 8.68
CA GLY A 454 -11.91 8.95 8.68
C GLY A 454 -12.50 8.36 7.40
N ASN A 455 -13.78 7.98 7.48
CA ASN A 455 -14.41 7.12 6.47
C ASN A 455 -15.54 7.82 5.71
N ILE A 456 -15.70 7.50 4.43
CA ILE A 456 -16.89 7.77 3.62
C ILE A 456 -17.93 6.70 3.99
N ARG A 457 -19.04 7.11 4.60
CA ARG A 457 -20.05 6.20 5.16
C ARG A 457 -21.23 5.92 4.20
N ASP A 458 -21.26 6.58 3.04
CA ASP A 458 -22.31 6.46 2.02
C ASP A 458 -21.76 6.14 0.62
N VAL A 459 -20.77 5.25 0.53
CA VAL A 459 -20.16 4.83 -0.76
C VAL A 459 -21.23 4.21 -1.68
N ARG A 460 -21.25 4.63 -2.95
CA ARG A 460 -22.27 4.25 -3.93
C ARG A 460 -21.66 3.50 -5.10
N ALA A 461 -22.49 2.73 -5.80
CA ALA A 461 -22.04 1.89 -6.92
C ALA A 461 -21.68 2.73 -8.16
N GLU A 462 -22.33 3.88 -8.34
CA GLU A 462 -22.12 4.83 -9.42
C GLU A 462 -20.94 5.79 -9.21
N ASP A 463 -20.39 5.87 -7.99
CA ASP A 463 -19.30 6.80 -7.65
C ASP A 463 -17.95 6.32 -8.21
N ASN A 464 -17.19 7.23 -8.82
CA ASN A 464 -15.74 7.05 -8.92
C ASN A 464 -15.13 7.26 -7.52
N HIS A 465 -14.85 6.15 -6.82
CA HIS A 465 -14.38 6.18 -5.43
C HIS A 465 -13.18 7.10 -5.20
N LEU A 466 -12.28 7.25 -6.18
CA LEU A 466 -11.11 8.13 -6.07
C LEU A 466 -11.47 9.62 -6.19
N ASP A 467 -12.44 9.98 -7.02
CA ASP A 467 -12.91 11.36 -7.12
C ASP A 467 -13.77 11.72 -5.89
N ARG A 468 -14.51 10.74 -5.35
CA ARG A 468 -15.23 10.85 -4.06
C ARG A 468 -14.23 11.06 -2.91
N SER A 469 -13.15 10.30 -2.85
CA SER A 469 -12.06 10.41 -1.87
C SER A 469 -11.29 11.73 -1.97
N ASP A 470 -11.06 12.25 -3.18
CA ASP A 470 -10.42 13.55 -3.40
C ASP A 470 -11.32 14.74 -2.99
N ALA A 471 -12.65 14.58 -3.09
CA ALA A 471 -13.62 15.57 -2.65
C ALA A 471 -13.80 15.57 -1.11
N GLU A 472 -13.94 14.39 -0.51
CA GLU A 472 -14.16 14.20 0.92
C GLU A 472 -12.86 14.40 1.73
N GLY A 473 -12.76 15.56 2.37
CA GLY A 473 -11.65 15.89 3.27
C GLY A 473 -11.56 14.93 4.47
N VAL A 474 -10.34 14.67 4.96
CA VAL A 474 -10.12 13.88 6.20
C VAL A 474 -10.88 14.45 7.39
N GLU A 475 -11.32 13.56 8.28
CA GLU A 475 -12.17 13.90 9.43
C GLU A 475 -11.37 14.46 10.62
N ASP A 476 -12.09 15.06 11.57
CA ASP A 476 -11.49 15.59 12.79
C ASP A 476 -11.11 14.41 13.71
N PRO A 477 -9.87 14.31 14.25
CA PRO A 477 -8.81 15.32 14.30
C PRO A 477 -7.60 15.06 13.35
N ALA A 478 -7.77 14.30 12.27
CA ALA A 478 -6.67 13.87 11.39
C ALA A 478 -6.02 15.01 10.58
N GLN A 479 -6.68 16.15 10.44
CA GLN A 479 -6.12 17.39 9.87
C GLN A 479 -5.15 18.14 10.79
N SER A 480 -4.89 17.61 12.00
CA SER A 480 -3.81 18.07 12.89
C SER A 480 -2.44 18.09 12.18
N TRP A 481 -1.61 19.06 12.55
CA TRP A 481 -0.30 19.26 11.93
C TRP A 481 0.75 18.28 12.43
N ASN A 482 0.65 17.78 13.65
CA ASN A 482 1.69 17.02 14.35
C ASN A 482 1.43 15.51 14.33
N ALA A 483 0.18 15.06 14.49
CA ALA A 483 -0.15 13.63 14.44
C ALA A 483 0.13 13.03 13.05
N LEU A 484 0.43 11.73 13.01
CA LEU A 484 0.50 10.94 11.79
C LEU A 484 -0.91 10.46 11.41
N ALA A 485 -1.45 10.89 10.27
CA ALA A 485 -2.74 10.42 9.79
C ALA A 485 -2.59 9.29 8.76
N VAL A 486 -3.42 8.26 8.90
CA VAL A 486 -3.33 7.03 8.13
C VAL A 486 -4.58 6.85 7.28
N GLY A 487 -4.39 6.72 5.96
CA GLY A 487 -5.44 6.33 5.03
C GLY A 487 -5.48 4.82 4.80
N ALA A 488 -6.57 4.32 4.20
CA ALA A 488 -6.73 2.91 3.87
C ALA A 488 -6.45 2.65 2.38
N TYR A 489 -5.78 1.54 2.06
CA TYR A 489 -5.72 0.99 0.71
C TYR A 489 -6.36 -0.40 0.63
N ALA A 490 -6.85 -0.74 -0.57
CA ALA A 490 -7.42 -2.04 -0.89
C ALA A 490 -6.31 -3.04 -1.20
N GLU A 491 -5.94 -3.87 -0.22
CA GLU A 491 -4.86 -4.86 -0.40
C GLU A 491 -5.27 -6.05 -1.27
N HIS A 492 -6.57 -6.35 -1.33
CA HIS A 492 -7.14 -7.41 -2.16
C HIS A 492 -8.35 -6.89 -2.94
N ASP A 493 -8.54 -7.42 -4.14
CA ASP A 493 -9.69 -7.23 -5.02
C ASP A 493 -10.24 -8.59 -5.53
N ALA A 494 -9.71 -9.69 -5.01
CA ALA A 494 -10.05 -11.06 -5.39
C ALA A 494 -11.43 -11.49 -4.84
N MET A 495 -12.28 -12.02 -5.72
CA MET A 495 -13.66 -12.46 -5.42
C MET A 495 -13.90 -13.95 -5.69
N ASP A 496 -12.87 -14.64 -6.19
CA ASP A 496 -12.73 -16.10 -6.34
C ASP A 496 -12.89 -16.89 -5.03
N HIS A 497 -12.68 -16.26 -3.87
CA HIS A 497 -12.90 -16.86 -2.54
C HIS A 497 -14.01 -16.14 -1.75
N ALA A 498 -14.85 -15.35 -2.42
CA ALA A 498 -16.01 -14.75 -1.79
C ALA A 498 -17.09 -15.82 -1.54
N PRO A 499 -17.75 -15.82 -0.36
CA PRO A 499 -18.89 -16.71 -0.11
C PRO A 499 -19.99 -16.59 -1.17
N ASP A 500 -20.67 -17.69 -1.50
CA ASP A 500 -21.66 -17.81 -2.61
C ASP A 500 -22.69 -16.67 -2.72
N VAL A 501 -23.06 -16.03 -1.61
CA VAL A 501 -23.97 -14.87 -1.57
C VAL A 501 -23.43 -13.64 -2.34
N PHE A 502 -22.11 -13.57 -2.53
CA PHE A 502 -21.39 -12.55 -3.29
C PHE A 502 -21.05 -12.99 -4.72
N ALA A 503 -21.64 -14.07 -5.23
CA ALA A 503 -21.44 -14.48 -6.62
C ALA A 503 -21.81 -13.36 -7.61
N GLY A 504 -20.87 -13.02 -8.49
CA GLY A 504 -21.03 -11.93 -9.48
C GLY A 504 -20.85 -10.51 -8.94
N TYR A 505 -20.50 -10.32 -7.66
CA TYR A 505 -20.11 -9.01 -7.14
C TYR A 505 -18.72 -8.62 -7.66
N VAL A 506 -18.49 -7.31 -7.81
CA VAL A 506 -17.25 -6.77 -8.41
C VAL A 506 -16.58 -5.78 -7.47
N PRO A 507 -15.27 -5.90 -7.16
CA PRO A 507 -14.56 -4.98 -6.27
C PRO A 507 -14.64 -3.51 -6.76
N ILE A 508 -14.64 -2.56 -5.82
CA ILE A 508 -14.71 -1.12 -6.14
C ILE A 508 -13.32 -0.55 -6.42
N ALA A 509 -12.35 -0.84 -5.57
CA ALA A 509 -10.94 -0.51 -5.80
C ALA A 509 -10.19 -1.73 -6.37
N ALA A 510 -9.17 -1.48 -7.19
CA ALA A 510 -8.24 -2.51 -7.65
C ALA A 510 -7.15 -2.74 -6.59
N ARG A 511 -6.44 -3.88 -6.65
CA ARG A 511 -5.36 -4.23 -5.73
C ARG A 511 -4.30 -3.12 -5.67
N GLY A 512 -4.04 -2.65 -4.45
CA GLY A 512 -3.09 -1.59 -4.15
C GLY A 512 -3.61 -0.16 -4.36
N GLU A 513 -4.84 0.04 -4.84
CA GLU A 513 -5.46 1.37 -4.97
C GLU A 513 -6.02 1.87 -3.61
N LEU A 514 -6.30 3.17 -3.48
CA LEU A 514 -6.95 3.71 -2.28
C LEU A 514 -8.27 2.98 -1.98
N SER A 515 -8.51 2.65 -0.70
CA SER A 515 -9.75 1.98 -0.30
C SER A 515 -10.95 2.91 -0.51
N PRO A 516 -12.12 2.42 -0.98
CA PRO A 516 -13.25 3.26 -1.36
C PRO A 516 -13.82 4.14 -0.23
N THR A 517 -13.52 3.81 1.01
CA THR A 517 -13.94 4.55 2.21
C THR A 517 -12.94 5.62 2.65
N SER A 518 -11.69 5.60 2.18
CA SER A 518 -10.64 6.48 2.70
C SER A 518 -10.78 7.93 2.23
N ARG A 519 -10.63 8.88 3.16
CA ARG A 519 -10.63 10.32 2.89
C ARG A 519 -9.24 10.87 2.60
N THR A 520 -9.16 12.09 2.04
CA THR A 520 -7.89 12.71 1.60
C THR A 520 -7.77 14.21 1.95
N SER A 521 -6.68 14.86 1.54
CA SER A 521 -6.49 16.31 1.65
C SER A 521 -6.47 17.04 0.30
N VAL A 522 -6.91 16.38 -0.79
CA VAL A 522 -6.87 16.98 -2.14
C VAL A 522 -7.82 18.18 -2.25
N SER A 523 -8.95 18.15 -1.55
CA SER A 523 -9.95 19.23 -1.51
C SER A 523 -9.54 20.48 -0.71
N PHE A 524 -8.52 20.41 0.15
CA PHE A 524 -8.09 21.49 1.05
C PHE A 524 -7.55 22.74 0.31
N ASP A 525 -7.52 23.90 0.97
CA ASP A 525 -6.64 25.01 0.55
C ASP A 525 -5.16 24.59 0.72
N GLN A 526 -4.60 24.05 -0.36
CA GLN A 526 -3.27 23.44 -0.43
C GLN A 526 -2.13 24.41 -0.06
N LYS A 527 -2.40 25.73 0.02
CA LYS A 527 -1.42 26.75 0.45
C LYS A 527 -1.45 27.02 1.96
N ARG A 528 -2.49 26.56 2.67
CA ARG A 528 -2.69 26.79 4.12
C ARG A 528 -2.58 25.53 4.96
N TRP A 529 -3.06 24.40 4.44
CA TRP A 529 -3.32 23.21 5.25
C TRP A 529 -2.38 22.03 4.90
N PRO A 530 -2.06 21.15 5.87
CA PRO A 530 -1.11 20.06 5.69
C PRO A 530 -1.53 19.04 4.62
N PHE A 531 -0.59 18.17 4.27
CA PHE A 531 -0.85 16.96 3.50
C PHE A 531 -1.40 15.90 4.46
N LYS A 532 -2.51 15.25 4.08
CA LYS A 532 -3.13 14.14 4.78
C LYS A 532 -3.80 13.19 3.77
N PRO A 533 -3.79 11.86 3.95
CA PRO A 533 -3.00 11.15 4.97
C PRO A 533 -1.49 11.30 4.73
N ASP A 534 -0.68 11.01 5.74
CA ASP A 534 0.79 11.06 5.64
C ASP A 534 1.35 9.74 5.05
N VAL A 535 0.67 8.63 5.35
CA VAL A 535 0.90 7.26 4.83
C VAL A 535 -0.43 6.52 4.67
N VAL A 536 -0.42 5.38 3.97
CA VAL A 536 -1.57 4.46 3.88
C VAL A 536 -1.20 3.07 4.36
N ALA A 537 -2.16 2.27 4.80
CA ALA A 537 -1.97 0.87 5.18
C ALA A 537 -3.22 0.03 4.80
N PRO A 538 -3.18 -1.31 4.88
CA PRO A 538 -4.32 -2.15 4.54
C PRO A 538 -5.58 -1.79 5.34
N GLY A 539 -6.68 -1.51 4.64
CA GLY A 539 -7.99 -1.29 5.25
C GLY A 539 -9.11 -2.06 4.54
N GLY A 540 -8.75 -3.02 3.69
CA GLY A 540 -9.71 -3.78 2.89
C GLY A 540 -10.39 -2.96 1.80
N ASN A 541 -11.43 -3.55 1.22
CA ASN A 541 -12.11 -3.13 0.01
C ASN A 541 -13.62 -3.41 0.12
N LEU A 542 -14.39 -2.85 -0.82
CA LEU A 542 -15.84 -3.03 -0.95
C LEU A 542 -16.16 -3.65 -2.32
N ALA A 543 -17.35 -4.24 -2.48
CA ALA A 543 -17.81 -4.74 -3.77
C ALA A 543 -19.18 -4.17 -4.17
N ARG A 544 -19.38 -3.91 -5.46
CA ARG A 544 -20.68 -3.60 -6.05
C ARG A 544 -21.50 -4.87 -6.22
N THR A 545 -22.82 -4.75 -6.07
CA THR A 545 -23.79 -5.79 -6.41
C THR A 545 -23.75 -6.13 -7.91
N PRO A 546 -24.22 -7.32 -8.34
CA PRO A 546 -24.13 -7.76 -9.74
C PRO A 546 -25.00 -6.94 -10.71
N ASP A 547 -26.04 -6.27 -10.20
CA ASP A 547 -26.90 -5.34 -10.95
C ASP A 547 -26.35 -3.90 -10.96
N GLY A 548 -25.25 -3.63 -10.25
CA GLY A 548 -24.63 -2.32 -10.12
C GLY A 548 -25.45 -1.29 -9.33
N SER A 549 -26.47 -1.69 -8.57
CA SER A 549 -27.34 -0.76 -7.83
C SER A 549 -26.90 -0.48 -6.37
N GLY A 550 -26.04 -1.32 -5.80
CA GLY A 550 -25.64 -1.26 -4.40
C GLY A 550 -24.16 -1.61 -4.16
N VAL A 551 -23.76 -1.46 -2.90
CA VAL A 551 -22.40 -1.72 -2.39
C VAL A 551 -22.51 -2.56 -1.12
N ASP A 552 -21.63 -3.55 -0.99
CA ASP A 552 -21.56 -4.45 0.16
C ASP A 552 -20.10 -4.73 0.56
N THR A 553 -19.94 -5.53 1.62
CA THR A 553 -18.73 -5.74 2.42
C THR A 553 -18.33 -7.24 2.52
N PRO A 554 -17.94 -7.91 1.41
CA PRO A 554 -17.50 -9.31 1.45
C PRO A 554 -16.34 -9.54 2.43
N GLU A 555 -16.37 -10.59 3.25
CA GLU A 555 -15.34 -10.82 4.29
C GLU A 555 -13.94 -11.10 3.71
N ASN A 556 -13.87 -11.71 2.53
CA ASN A 556 -12.63 -11.90 1.76
C ASN A 556 -11.97 -10.59 1.27
N LEU A 557 -12.66 -9.45 1.40
CA LEU A 557 -12.12 -8.11 1.12
C LEU A 557 -11.80 -7.32 2.39
N ALA A 558 -11.75 -7.96 3.56
CA ALA A 558 -11.47 -7.33 4.85
C ALA A 558 -10.13 -7.78 5.45
N ILE A 559 -9.74 -7.17 6.57
CA ILE A 559 -8.52 -7.53 7.32
C ILE A 559 -8.91 -8.43 8.50
N LEU A 560 -8.23 -9.56 8.69
CA LEU A 560 -8.44 -10.48 9.81
C LEU A 560 -8.02 -9.84 11.15
N THR A 561 -8.84 -9.96 12.20
CA THR A 561 -8.49 -9.49 13.55
C THR A 561 -9.17 -10.28 14.68
N THR A 562 -8.88 -9.95 15.93
CA THR A 562 -9.49 -10.50 17.15
C THR A 562 -10.92 -10.01 17.36
N ARG A 563 -11.82 -10.94 17.73
CA ARG A 563 -13.25 -10.68 17.99
C ARG A 563 -13.49 -10.33 19.46
N LEU A 564 -14.40 -9.40 19.74
CA LEU A 564 -15.00 -9.25 21.08
C LEU A 564 -15.87 -10.50 21.36
N GLN A 565 -15.42 -11.38 22.24
CA GLN A 565 -16.06 -12.67 22.45
C GLN A 565 -17.31 -12.56 23.33
N HIS A 566 -18.43 -13.07 22.81
CA HIS A 566 -19.63 -13.39 23.59
C HIS A 566 -19.83 -14.93 23.71
N PRO A 567 -20.60 -15.42 24.70
CA PRO A 567 -20.74 -16.86 24.93
C PRO A 567 -21.35 -17.62 23.74
N GLY A 568 -20.50 -18.38 23.04
CA GLY A 568 -20.87 -19.16 21.85
C GLY A 568 -20.26 -18.66 20.53
N GLU A 569 -19.62 -17.49 20.55
CA GLU A 569 -18.97 -16.87 19.38
C GLU A 569 -17.49 -17.27 19.27
N GLY A 570 -16.91 -17.00 18.09
CA GLY A 570 -15.50 -17.27 17.78
C GLY A 570 -14.51 -16.22 18.32
N PHE A 571 -13.24 -16.42 18.01
CA PHE A 571 -12.08 -15.65 18.46
C PHE A 571 -11.57 -14.67 17.38
N PHE A 572 -11.83 -14.97 16.11
CA PHE A 572 -11.45 -14.14 14.96
C PHE A 572 -12.68 -13.51 14.30
N THR A 573 -12.51 -12.31 13.77
CA THR A 573 -13.48 -11.59 12.95
C THR A 573 -12.74 -10.85 11.84
N THR A 574 -13.44 -10.12 10.97
CA THR A 574 -12.80 -9.18 10.05
C THR A 574 -13.16 -7.74 10.37
N THR A 575 -12.27 -6.82 10.01
CA THR A 575 -12.43 -5.36 10.20
C THR A 575 -11.85 -4.60 9.00
N ARG A 576 -12.11 -3.29 8.91
CA ARG A 576 -11.98 -2.50 7.68
C ARG A 576 -11.59 -1.02 7.92
N ASP A 577 -11.46 -0.32 6.80
CA ASP A 577 -11.32 1.13 6.67
C ASP A 577 -10.06 1.72 7.33
N THR A 578 -10.05 3.04 7.51
CA THR A 578 -8.91 3.79 8.04
C THR A 578 -8.59 3.42 9.50
N SER A 579 -9.54 2.87 10.25
CA SER A 579 -9.29 2.30 11.59
C SER A 579 -8.29 1.14 11.53
N ALA A 580 -8.56 0.11 10.71
CA ALA A 580 -7.69 -1.06 10.56
C ALA A 580 -6.27 -0.67 10.11
N ALA A 581 -6.19 0.27 9.15
CA ALA A 581 -4.93 0.83 8.67
C ALA A 581 -4.14 1.56 9.79
N THR A 582 -4.84 2.32 10.64
CA THR A 582 -4.24 3.07 11.78
C THR A 582 -3.65 2.13 12.81
N ALA A 583 -4.29 0.98 13.07
CA ALA A 583 -3.80 -0.03 14.01
C ALA A 583 -2.43 -0.59 13.59
N GLN A 584 -2.32 -1.04 12.34
CA GLN A 584 -1.09 -1.60 11.77
C GLN A 584 0.07 -0.58 11.77
N VAL A 585 -0.21 0.69 11.44
CA VAL A 585 0.81 1.75 11.50
C VAL A 585 1.20 2.09 12.95
N SER A 586 0.30 1.89 13.91
CA SER A 586 0.61 2.05 15.35
C SER A 586 1.54 0.94 15.86
N ALA A 587 1.35 -0.31 15.41
CA ALA A 587 2.27 -1.42 15.68
C ALA A 587 3.69 -1.09 15.15
N ILE A 588 3.80 -0.70 13.87
CA ILE A 588 5.08 -0.27 13.25
C ILE A 588 5.73 0.87 14.05
N ALA A 589 4.97 1.84 14.53
CA ALA A 589 5.48 2.94 15.34
C ALA A 589 6.02 2.48 16.71
N ALA A 590 5.38 1.50 17.34
CA ALA A 590 5.81 0.94 18.62
C ALA A 590 7.04 0.03 18.45
N ASP A 591 7.14 -0.74 17.38
CA ASP A 591 8.31 -1.55 17.05
C ASP A 591 9.55 -0.69 16.71
N ILE A 592 9.37 0.48 16.07
CA ILE A 592 10.46 1.45 15.89
C ILE A 592 10.93 2.00 17.25
N LEU A 593 10.01 2.28 18.19
CA LEU A 593 10.36 2.67 19.56
C LEU A 593 11.08 1.54 20.33
N ALA A 594 10.72 0.28 20.09
CA ALA A 594 11.39 -0.87 20.70
C ALA A 594 12.81 -1.09 20.13
N ALA A 595 12.96 -0.93 18.82
CA ALA A 595 14.26 -1.02 18.13
C ALA A 595 15.19 0.16 18.48
N TYR A 596 14.64 1.35 18.69
CA TYR A 596 15.40 2.56 19.02
C TYR A 596 14.77 3.39 20.17
N PRO A 597 14.87 2.96 21.45
CA PRO A 597 14.21 3.60 22.60
C PRO A 597 14.71 5.00 23.00
N HIS A 598 15.57 5.62 22.17
CA HIS A 598 16.15 6.94 22.40
C HIS A 598 15.71 7.98 21.35
N LEU A 599 14.96 7.58 20.32
CA LEU A 599 14.49 8.49 19.28
C LEU A 599 13.25 9.27 19.73
N ARG A 600 13.16 10.52 19.29
CA ARG A 600 11.98 11.37 19.57
C ARG A 600 10.76 10.94 18.75
N PRO A 601 9.54 11.22 19.23
CA PRO A 601 8.30 11.09 18.46
C PRO A 601 8.36 11.67 17.04
N GLU A 602 8.99 12.83 16.85
CA GLU A 602 9.18 13.44 15.54
C GLU A 602 10.04 12.57 14.61
N THR A 603 11.06 11.91 15.15
CA THR A 603 11.98 11.04 14.42
C THR A 603 11.35 9.70 14.10
N VAL A 604 10.55 9.12 15.01
CA VAL A 604 9.74 7.93 14.74
C VAL A 604 8.72 8.22 13.63
N ARG A 605 8.00 9.34 13.71
CA ARG A 605 7.11 9.82 12.63
C ARG A 605 7.85 10.01 11.31
N ALA A 606 9.08 10.52 11.35
CA ALA A 606 9.93 10.64 10.17
C ALA A 606 10.28 9.27 9.58
N LEU A 607 10.71 8.30 10.39
CA LEU A 607 11.10 6.96 9.94
C LEU A 607 9.94 6.20 9.29
N ILE A 608 8.73 6.27 9.85
CA ILE A 608 7.53 5.66 9.24
C ILE A 608 7.32 6.20 7.82
N VAL A 609 7.27 7.53 7.68
CA VAL A 609 7.04 8.23 6.39
C VAL A 609 8.22 8.07 5.42
N HIS A 610 9.44 8.02 5.94
CA HIS A 610 10.67 7.81 5.17
C HIS A 610 10.83 6.36 4.71
N SER A 611 10.28 5.39 5.44
CA SER A 611 10.26 3.98 5.03
C SER A 611 9.35 3.75 3.83
N ALA A 612 8.24 4.50 3.74
CA ALA A 612 7.06 4.12 2.95
C ALA A 612 7.27 4.10 1.43
N GLU A 613 6.61 3.18 0.73
CA GLU A 613 6.59 3.13 -0.73
C GLU A 613 5.19 2.90 -1.29
N TRP A 614 4.95 3.48 -2.46
CA TRP A 614 3.70 3.35 -3.19
C TRP A 614 3.57 1.93 -3.76
N THR A 615 2.37 1.36 -3.65
CA THR A 615 1.98 0.11 -4.32
C THR A 615 2.14 0.25 -5.84
N ASP A 616 2.16 -0.87 -6.59
CA ASP A 616 2.27 -0.81 -8.06
C ASP A 616 1.17 0.08 -8.71
N ALA A 617 -0.06 0.05 -8.19
CA ALA A 617 -1.16 0.90 -8.66
C ALA A 617 -0.93 2.40 -8.36
N MET A 618 -0.49 2.74 -7.15
CA MET A 618 -0.16 4.12 -6.75
C MET A 618 1.07 4.65 -7.51
N GLN A 619 2.10 3.82 -7.64
CA GLN A 619 3.34 4.12 -8.36
C GLN A 619 3.08 4.31 -9.86
N ALA A 620 2.20 3.51 -10.48
CA ALA A 620 1.79 3.71 -11.87
C ALA A 620 1.16 5.09 -12.09
N ARG A 621 0.31 5.57 -11.16
CA ARG A 621 -0.26 6.93 -11.23
C ARG A 621 0.79 8.02 -11.05
N ILE A 622 1.74 7.83 -10.14
CA ILE A 622 2.82 8.79 -9.88
C ILE A 622 3.78 8.87 -11.08
N THR A 623 4.14 7.74 -11.68
CA THR A 623 4.91 7.69 -12.94
C THR A 623 4.14 8.32 -14.11
N ALA A 624 2.81 8.19 -14.15
CA ALA A 624 1.96 8.85 -15.15
C ALA A 624 1.75 10.37 -14.92
N ALA A 625 2.19 10.93 -13.78
CA ALA A 625 1.95 12.32 -13.41
C ALA A 625 2.83 13.29 -14.22
N ARG A 626 2.27 13.81 -15.34
CA ARG A 626 2.98 14.69 -16.29
C ARG A 626 3.43 16.06 -15.76
N THR A 627 3.11 16.40 -14.51
CA THR A 627 3.52 17.65 -13.85
C THR A 627 3.79 17.42 -12.36
N LYS A 628 4.68 18.22 -11.77
CA LYS A 628 4.95 18.19 -10.33
C LYS A 628 3.69 18.46 -9.50
N GLY A 629 2.84 19.40 -9.94
CA GLY A 629 1.53 19.64 -9.31
C GLY A 629 0.59 18.44 -9.32
N ALA A 630 0.63 17.60 -10.36
CA ALA A 630 -0.14 16.35 -10.37
C ALA A 630 0.43 15.33 -9.38
N ALA A 631 1.76 15.15 -9.33
CA ALA A 631 2.40 14.28 -8.34
C ALA A 631 2.12 14.74 -6.89
N VAL A 632 2.07 16.06 -6.65
CA VAL A 632 1.72 16.67 -5.36
C VAL A 632 0.25 16.43 -4.97
N ASN A 633 -0.69 16.35 -5.93
CA ASN A 633 -2.05 15.90 -5.63
C ASN A 633 -2.09 14.41 -5.27
N LEU A 634 -1.29 13.56 -5.91
CA LEU A 634 -1.20 12.14 -5.55
C LEU A 634 -0.58 11.94 -4.15
N LEU A 635 0.40 12.78 -3.77
CA LEU A 635 0.90 12.86 -2.39
C LEU A 635 -0.20 13.26 -1.38
N ARG A 636 -1.17 14.11 -1.78
CA ARG A 636 -2.35 14.47 -0.96
C ARG A 636 -3.42 13.38 -0.89
N ARG A 637 -3.30 12.32 -1.69
CA ARG A 637 -4.21 11.16 -1.73
C ARG A 637 -3.64 9.95 -1.00
N TYR A 638 -2.38 9.58 -1.29
CA TYR A 638 -1.74 8.35 -0.82
C TYR A 638 -0.70 8.57 0.30
N GLY A 639 -0.38 9.82 0.65
CA GLY A 639 0.82 10.11 1.42
C GLY A 639 2.07 9.55 0.71
N MET A 640 3.05 9.08 1.49
CA MET A 640 4.24 8.40 0.96
C MET A 640 4.02 6.91 0.59
N GLY A 641 2.77 6.43 0.60
CA GLY A 641 2.45 5.02 0.37
C GLY A 641 2.47 4.22 1.67
N VAL A 642 2.81 2.93 1.54
CA VAL A 642 2.74 1.92 2.61
C VAL A 642 4.06 1.89 3.40
N PRO A 643 4.04 2.12 4.73
CA PRO A 643 5.24 2.04 5.57
C PRO A 643 5.73 0.60 5.73
N SER A 644 7.00 0.43 6.09
CA SER A 644 7.61 -0.89 6.24
C SER A 644 8.56 -0.89 7.42
N LEU A 645 8.31 -1.78 8.39
CA LEU A 645 9.09 -1.88 9.63
C LEU A 645 10.56 -2.21 9.37
N GLU A 646 10.83 -3.18 8.49
CA GLU A 646 12.18 -3.55 8.04
C GLU A 646 12.93 -2.31 7.52
N ARG A 647 12.26 -1.48 6.72
CA ARG A 647 12.86 -0.27 6.11
C ARG A 647 12.95 0.92 7.07
N ALA A 648 12.10 0.98 8.08
CA ALA A 648 12.08 2.00 9.13
C ALA A 648 13.06 1.69 10.29
N THR A 649 13.54 0.44 10.38
CA THR A 649 14.48 0.00 11.43
C THR A 649 15.86 -0.39 10.90
N ARG A 650 15.97 -0.86 9.65
CA ARG A 650 17.20 -1.44 9.09
C ARG A 650 17.61 -0.87 7.73
N SER A 651 18.93 -0.73 7.57
CA SER A 651 19.59 -0.39 6.31
C SER A 651 20.18 -1.64 5.66
N ALA A 652 20.38 -1.59 4.34
CA ALA A 652 21.06 -2.64 3.58
C ALA A 652 22.46 -2.19 3.11
N THR A 653 23.27 -3.11 2.57
CA THR A 653 24.51 -2.78 1.85
C THR A 653 24.31 -1.75 0.74
N ASN A 654 23.13 -1.75 0.10
CA ASN A 654 22.78 -0.84 -1.00
C ASN A 654 21.65 0.16 -0.64
N ALA A 655 21.30 0.31 0.64
CA ALA A 655 20.24 1.23 1.08
C ALA A 655 20.49 1.76 2.50
N LEU A 656 21.27 2.83 2.59
CA LEU A 656 21.63 3.51 3.83
C LEU A 656 20.55 4.51 4.28
N THR A 657 20.24 4.51 5.56
CA THR A 657 19.45 5.55 6.23
C THR A 657 20.35 6.34 7.18
N LEU A 658 20.35 7.67 7.06
CA LEU A 658 20.99 8.59 7.99
C LEU A 658 19.90 9.26 8.84
N VAL A 659 20.11 9.35 10.15
CA VAL A 659 19.19 10.00 11.11
C VAL A 659 19.96 11.05 11.89
N ASP A 660 19.42 12.26 12.01
CA ASP A 660 20.03 13.39 12.72
C ASP A 660 18.95 14.13 13.51
N GLU A 661 19.19 14.39 14.79
CA GLU A 661 18.27 15.08 15.69
C GLU A 661 18.90 16.38 16.19
N ALA A 662 18.25 17.52 15.90
CA ALA A 662 18.77 18.82 16.25
C ALA A 662 17.70 19.72 16.89
N VAL A 663 18.12 20.53 17.86
CA VAL A 663 17.33 21.65 18.38
C VAL A 663 17.58 22.89 17.51
N ILE A 664 16.57 23.75 17.37
CA ILE A 664 16.65 25.02 16.64
C ILE A 664 15.79 26.08 17.32
N HIS A 665 16.28 27.31 17.40
CA HIS A 665 15.56 28.47 17.91
C HIS A 665 15.14 29.35 16.71
N PRO A 666 13.99 29.10 16.07
CA PRO A 666 13.68 29.70 14.76
C PRO A 666 13.53 31.23 14.80
N TYR A 667 13.29 31.83 15.96
CA TYR A 667 13.04 33.27 16.11
C TYR A 667 13.76 33.89 17.31
N GLU A 668 14.04 35.19 17.19
CA GLU A 668 14.47 36.05 18.29
C GLU A 668 13.74 37.41 18.24
N ARG A 669 13.84 38.18 19.33
CA ARG A 669 13.26 39.53 19.46
C ARG A 669 14.28 40.51 20.00
N ASP A 670 14.44 41.63 19.31
CA ASP A 670 15.26 42.75 19.79
C ASP A 670 14.46 43.54 20.85
N GLY A 671 14.77 43.31 22.14
CA GLY A 671 14.13 43.99 23.26
C GLY A 671 12.60 43.87 23.28
N ASN A 672 11.90 44.99 23.44
CA ASN A 672 10.43 45.05 23.49
C ASN A 672 9.76 45.00 22.09
N SER A 673 10.46 44.57 21.04
CA SER A 673 9.88 44.47 19.69
C SER A 673 8.72 43.47 19.62
N SER A 674 7.62 43.89 18.99
CA SER A 674 6.42 43.06 18.79
C SER A 674 6.52 42.12 17.58
N SER A 675 7.55 42.27 16.74
CA SER A 675 7.87 41.40 15.61
C SER A 675 9.16 40.62 15.89
N GLY A 676 9.05 39.30 16.00
CA GLY A 676 10.23 38.43 15.96
C GLY A 676 10.84 38.37 14.56
N LYS A 677 12.16 38.31 14.48
CA LYS A 677 12.90 38.04 13.24
C LYS A 677 13.35 36.58 13.21
N ALA A 678 13.57 36.02 12.03
CA ALA A 678 14.18 34.69 11.91
C ALA A 678 15.58 34.75 12.52
N ARG A 679 15.86 33.86 13.48
CA ARG A 679 17.16 33.79 14.15
C ARG A 679 18.09 32.91 13.34
N GLU A 680 18.00 31.59 13.50
CA GLU A 680 18.99 30.64 12.98
C GLU A 680 18.42 29.59 12.00
N MET A 681 19.32 29.00 11.22
CA MET A 681 19.19 27.79 10.42
C MET A 681 20.25 26.79 10.90
N ASN A 682 19.98 25.49 10.78
CA ASN A 682 20.95 24.44 11.04
C ASN A 682 21.59 23.95 9.74
N LEU A 683 22.91 24.01 9.65
CA LEU A 683 23.73 23.51 8.55
C LEU A 683 24.26 22.11 8.90
N HIS A 684 23.61 21.09 8.34
CA HIS A 684 23.93 19.69 8.57
C HIS A 684 25.11 19.24 7.68
N ARG A 685 26.12 18.60 8.27
CA ARG A 685 27.27 17.99 7.57
C ARG A 685 27.18 16.48 7.66
N LEU A 686 26.35 15.90 6.80
CA LEU A 686 26.09 14.46 6.76
C LEU A 686 27.37 13.67 6.42
N PRO A 687 27.60 12.50 7.07
CA PRO A 687 28.76 11.64 6.82
C PRO A 687 28.55 10.82 5.54
N TRP A 688 28.66 11.47 4.38
CA TRP A 688 28.54 10.80 3.09
C TRP A 688 29.68 9.78 2.87
N PRO A 689 29.38 8.54 2.44
CA PRO A 689 30.39 7.56 2.03
C PRO A 689 30.91 7.90 0.63
N ILE A 690 31.82 8.88 0.56
CA ILE A 690 32.25 9.53 -0.70
C ILE A 690 32.95 8.54 -1.64
N ASP A 691 33.81 7.67 -1.11
CA ASP A 691 34.59 6.74 -1.93
C ASP A 691 33.67 5.64 -2.50
N GLU A 692 32.73 5.13 -1.70
CA GLU A 692 31.72 4.16 -2.12
C GLU A 692 30.75 4.77 -3.15
N LEU A 693 30.26 5.99 -2.94
CA LEU A 693 29.41 6.69 -3.91
C LEU A 693 30.15 6.99 -5.22
N SER A 694 31.45 7.32 -5.15
CA SER A 694 32.29 7.53 -6.34
C SER A 694 32.53 6.22 -7.11
N ALA A 695 32.60 5.08 -6.42
CA ALA A 695 32.78 3.77 -7.01
C ALA A 695 31.52 3.25 -7.77
N LEU A 696 30.34 3.85 -7.55
CA LEU A 696 29.12 3.52 -8.29
C LEU A 696 29.12 4.06 -9.74
N GLY A 697 29.92 5.09 -10.05
CA GLY A 697 29.99 5.70 -11.39
C GLY A 697 28.63 6.17 -11.91
N GLU A 698 28.25 5.73 -13.10
CA GLU A 698 27.00 6.08 -13.80
C GLU A 698 25.77 5.25 -13.32
N THR A 699 25.80 4.68 -12.11
CA THR A 699 24.65 3.94 -11.56
C THR A 699 23.60 4.91 -11.05
N GLU A 700 22.34 4.77 -11.49
CA GLU A 700 21.23 5.60 -10.99
C GLU A 700 21.09 5.54 -9.47
N VAL A 701 20.95 6.70 -8.82
CA VAL A 701 20.86 6.84 -7.37
C VAL A 701 19.59 7.55 -6.93
N ARG A 702 18.95 7.01 -5.89
CA ARG A 702 17.78 7.60 -5.24
C ARG A 702 18.10 8.12 -3.85
N LEU A 703 17.97 9.42 -3.66
CA LEU A 703 18.08 10.09 -2.36
C LEU A 703 16.70 10.58 -1.90
N ARG A 704 16.20 10.06 -0.78
CA ARG A 704 15.00 10.57 -0.11
C ARG A 704 15.42 11.48 1.05
N VAL A 705 14.73 12.60 1.24
CA VAL A 705 14.91 13.48 2.41
C VAL A 705 13.56 13.63 3.09
N THR A 706 13.54 13.49 4.42
CA THR A 706 12.32 13.63 5.23
C THR A 706 12.64 14.48 6.46
N LEU A 707 11.94 15.61 6.59
CA LEU A 707 12.05 16.56 7.70
C LEU A 707 10.76 16.51 8.51
N SER A 708 10.90 16.32 9.82
CA SER A 708 9.79 16.18 10.76
C SER A 708 10.07 17.05 11.99
N TYR A 709 9.10 17.87 12.39
CA TYR A 709 9.11 18.67 13.62
C TYR A 709 7.67 18.79 14.15
N PHE A 710 7.48 19.10 15.43
CA PHE A 710 6.15 19.42 15.97
C PHE A 710 5.98 20.93 16.17
N VAL A 711 4.84 21.47 15.72
CA VAL A 711 4.50 22.89 15.90
C VAL A 711 3.66 23.08 17.15
N GLU A 712 4.08 23.99 18.04
CA GLU A 712 3.17 24.50 19.08
C GLU A 712 1.98 25.22 18.39
N PRO A 713 0.70 24.88 18.69
CA PRO A 713 -0.44 25.45 17.99
C PRO A 713 -1.00 26.72 18.65
N ASN A 714 -1.49 27.62 17.80
CA ASN A 714 -2.25 28.82 18.16
C ASN A 714 -3.66 28.79 17.53
N PRO A 715 -4.67 28.19 18.18
CA PRO A 715 -6.03 28.08 17.64
C PRO A 715 -6.83 29.40 17.63
N SER A 716 -6.22 30.55 17.98
CA SER A 716 -6.97 31.81 18.06
C SER A 716 -7.33 32.35 16.67
N SER A 717 -8.63 32.45 16.38
CA SER A 717 -9.14 32.96 15.08
C SER A 717 -9.00 34.49 14.91
N ARG A 718 -7.94 35.11 15.45
CA ARG A 718 -7.69 36.57 15.48
C ARG A 718 -6.97 37.11 14.23
N GLY A 719 -6.93 36.31 13.15
CA GLY A 719 -6.25 36.58 11.89
C GLY A 719 -5.22 35.49 11.57
N TRP A 720 -4.86 35.32 10.30
CA TRP A 720 -3.95 34.25 9.84
C TRP A 720 -2.60 34.81 9.36
N THR A 721 -2.17 35.94 9.93
CA THR A 721 -0.94 36.65 9.54
C THR A 721 -0.18 37.17 10.76
N GLY A 722 1.15 37.27 10.64
CA GLY A 722 2.02 37.69 11.73
C GLY A 722 1.89 36.78 12.97
N ARG A 723 1.77 37.38 14.16
CA ARG A 723 1.74 36.68 15.46
C ARG A 723 0.50 35.81 15.74
N TYR A 724 -0.44 35.72 14.80
CA TYR A 724 -1.68 34.93 14.94
C TYR A 724 -1.72 33.70 14.00
N VAL A 725 -0.64 33.44 13.26
CA VAL A 725 -0.47 32.20 12.48
C VAL A 725 -0.56 30.97 13.39
N TYR A 726 -1.22 29.91 12.91
CA TYR A 726 -1.53 28.70 13.69
C TYR A 726 -0.28 27.90 14.10
N PRO A 727 0.60 27.46 13.18
CA PRO A 727 1.89 26.89 13.58
C PRO A 727 2.79 27.98 14.17
N SER A 728 3.41 27.69 15.32
CA SER A 728 4.43 28.56 15.92
C SER A 728 5.65 28.81 15.03
N HIS A 729 6.00 27.85 14.15
CA HIS A 729 7.17 27.91 13.26
C HIS A 729 7.01 27.00 12.03
N GLY A 730 7.90 27.12 11.05
CA GLY A 730 7.86 26.32 9.81
C GLY A 730 9.24 26.02 9.23
N LEU A 731 9.85 24.90 9.66
CA LEU A 731 11.18 24.48 9.19
C LEU A 731 11.11 23.91 7.78
N ARG A 732 12.15 24.13 6.98
CA ARG A 732 12.25 23.70 5.58
C ARG A 732 13.67 23.21 5.33
N PHE A 733 13.84 22.14 4.56
CA PHE A 733 15.16 21.67 4.16
C PHE A 733 15.57 22.24 2.80
N ALA A 734 16.87 22.25 2.54
CA ALA A 734 17.47 22.47 1.24
C ALA A 734 18.81 21.73 1.19
N MET A 735 19.19 21.17 0.04
CA MET A 735 20.48 20.48 -0.12
C MET A 735 21.45 21.33 -0.94
N LYS A 736 22.76 21.22 -0.62
CA LYS A 736 23.84 21.66 -1.50
C LYS A 736 23.77 20.86 -2.80
N ARG A 737 23.78 21.54 -3.94
CA ARG A 737 23.79 20.90 -5.28
C ARG A 737 25.21 20.46 -5.67
N PRO A 738 25.38 19.65 -6.73
CA PRO A 738 26.71 19.34 -7.26
C PRO A 738 27.51 20.61 -7.61
N GLU A 739 26.88 21.60 -8.26
CA GLU A 739 27.53 22.82 -8.74
C GLU A 739 27.69 23.94 -7.68
N ASP A 740 27.02 23.82 -6.53
CA ASP A 740 27.27 24.71 -5.40
C ASP A 740 28.64 24.38 -4.77
N ASN A 741 29.43 25.39 -4.39
CA ASN A 741 30.37 25.25 -3.25
C ASN A 741 29.63 25.59 -1.94
N LEU A 742 30.28 25.45 -0.77
CA LEU A 742 29.59 25.65 0.51
C LEU A 742 29.03 27.08 0.66
N ASP A 743 29.78 28.09 0.25
CA ASP A 743 29.36 29.49 0.39
C ASP A 743 28.32 29.89 -0.65
N ALA A 744 28.39 29.36 -1.88
CA ALA A 744 27.33 29.49 -2.88
C ALA A 744 26.01 28.86 -2.41
N PHE A 745 26.06 27.69 -1.75
CA PHE A 745 24.89 27.07 -1.13
C PHE A 745 24.32 27.97 -0.02
N ARG A 746 25.17 28.48 0.88
CA ARG A 746 24.77 29.41 1.94
C ARG A 746 24.12 30.67 1.35
N GLN A 747 24.74 31.32 0.36
CA GLN A 747 24.16 32.44 -0.39
C GLN A 747 22.81 32.10 -1.05
N ARG A 748 22.67 30.88 -1.60
CA ARG A 748 21.46 30.45 -2.30
C ARG A 748 20.27 30.32 -1.34
N VAL A 749 20.46 29.74 -0.16
CA VAL A 749 19.37 29.52 0.82
C VAL A 749 19.16 30.68 1.78
N ASN A 750 20.22 31.42 2.11
CA ASN A 750 20.24 32.43 3.15
C ASN A 750 20.65 33.81 2.60
N LYS A 751 19.77 34.81 2.73
CA LYS A 751 20.08 36.20 2.37
C LYS A 751 21.20 36.82 3.23
N GLN A 752 21.38 36.40 4.49
CA GLN A 752 22.43 36.94 5.37
C GLN A 752 23.85 36.52 4.96
N ALA A 753 23.99 35.47 4.14
CA ALA A 753 25.27 35.03 3.61
C ALA A 753 25.73 35.79 2.34
N ARG A 754 25.01 36.85 1.94
CA ARG A 754 25.27 37.66 0.73
C ARG A 754 25.78 39.04 1.12
N ASP A 755 26.82 39.50 0.43
CA ASP A 755 27.29 40.88 0.56
C ASP A 755 26.33 41.88 -0.11
N GLU A 756 26.39 43.15 0.32
CA GLU A 756 25.49 44.19 -0.19
C GLU A 756 25.69 44.45 -1.69
N GLY A 757 24.72 43.98 -2.48
CA GLY A 757 24.69 44.16 -3.93
C GLY A 757 25.01 42.88 -4.73
N GLU A 758 25.47 41.80 -4.08
CA GLU A 758 25.67 40.53 -4.77
C GLU A 758 24.34 39.93 -5.25
N LYS A 759 24.35 39.49 -6.52
CA LYS A 759 23.34 38.59 -7.06
C LYS A 759 23.95 37.19 -7.08
N PRO A 760 23.33 36.18 -6.44
CA PRO A 760 23.84 34.82 -6.50
C PRO A 760 23.87 34.34 -7.96
N LEU A 761 24.79 33.41 -8.25
CA LEU A 761 24.86 32.73 -9.55
C LEU A 761 23.47 32.23 -9.96
N ALA A 762 23.05 32.61 -11.17
CA ALA A 762 21.78 32.20 -11.76
C ALA A 762 21.86 30.76 -12.28
N LEU A 763 22.06 29.82 -11.34
CA LEU A 763 22.06 28.39 -11.59
C LEU A 763 20.66 27.91 -11.98
N ASN A 764 20.60 26.82 -12.74
CA ASN A 764 19.35 26.24 -13.23
C ASN A 764 18.41 25.82 -12.08
N THR A 765 17.14 25.62 -12.38
CA THR A 765 16.17 24.98 -11.47
C THR A 765 16.64 23.57 -11.14
N GLU A 766 16.53 23.14 -9.87
CA GLU A 766 16.89 21.79 -9.45
C GLU A 766 16.07 20.72 -10.18
N SER A 767 16.76 19.92 -10.99
CA SER A 767 16.31 18.67 -11.59
C SER A 767 16.39 17.51 -10.60
N GLY A 768 15.88 16.34 -10.98
CA GLY A 768 15.91 15.11 -10.18
C GLY A 768 14.87 15.00 -9.08
N TRP A 769 14.50 16.09 -8.41
CA TRP A 769 13.41 16.08 -7.41
C TRP A 769 12.06 15.69 -8.04
N LEU A 770 11.32 14.77 -7.41
CA LEU A 770 9.99 14.32 -7.82
C LEU A 770 8.94 15.42 -7.60
N PHE A 771 8.77 15.90 -6.38
CA PHE A 771 7.79 16.94 -6.05
C PHE A 771 8.38 18.34 -6.17
N GLY A 772 9.61 18.53 -5.69
CA GLY A 772 10.35 19.78 -5.76
C GLY A 772 9.77 20.93 -4.94
N ARG A 773 10.32 22.12 -5.20
CA ARG A 773 10.25 23.30 -4.33
C ARG A 773 8.85 23.73 -3.87
N ASP A 774 7.83 23.60 -4.72
CA ASP A 774 6.46 24.02 -4.37
C ASP A 774 5.84 23.11 -3.30
N GLN A 775 6.24 21.84 -3.25
CA GLN A 775 5.89 20.91 -2.18
C GLN A 775 6.82 21.08 -0.98
N GLN A 776 8.14 21.18 -1.21
CA GLN A 776 9.12 21.37 -0.14
C GLN A 776 8.86 22.64 0.68
N THR A 777 8.21 23.66 0.11
CA THR A 777 7.86 24.92 0.79
C THR A 777 6.43 24.98 1.36
N SER A 778 5.60 23.97 1.09
CA SER A 778 4.16 23.92 1.38
C SER A 778 3.79 23.94 2.89
N ALA A 779 2.50 23.91 3.22
CA ALA A 779 2.02 23.90 4.61
C ALA A 779 2.11 22.50 5.25
N GLY A 780 2.37 22.46 6.57
CA GLY A 780 2.56 21.24 7.36
C GLY A 780 3.80 21.30 8.27
N SER A 781 3.96 20.26 9.11
CA SER A 781 5.11 20.06 10.02
C SER A 781 6.03 18.90 9.60
N LEU A 782 5.68 18.23 8.50
CA LEU A 782 6.33 17.07 7.92
C LEU A 782 6.51 17.34 6.42
N HIS A 783 7.74 17.21 5.92
CA HIS A 783 8.11 17.50 4.52
C HIS A 783 8.99 16.38 4.00
N THR A 784 8.72 15.88 2.79
CA THR A 784 9.42 14.70 2.26
C THR A 784 9.47 14.73 0.73
N ASP A 785 10.65 14.51 0.14
CA ASP A 785 10.83 14.52 -1.31
C ASP A 785 11.89 13.49 -1.73
N ILE A 786 11.83 13.08 -3.00
CA ILE A 786 12.70 12.06 -3.59
C ILE A 786 13.46 12.69 -4.74
N TRP A 787 14.78 12.62 -4.70
CA TRP A 787 15.68 12.97 -5.78
C TRP A 787 16.15 11.70 -6.51
N LEU A 788 16.10 11.73 -7.83
CA LEU A 788 16.64 10.72 -8.74
C LEU A 788 17.70 11.36 -9.63
N SER A 789 18.79 10.65 -9.88
CA SER A 789 19.88 11.04 -10.77
C SER A 789 20.63 9.83 -11.31
#